data_AF-A0A2V6LY88-F1
#
_entry.id   AF-A0A2V6LY88-F1
#
_cell.length_a   1.000
_cell.length_b   1.000
_cell.length_c   1.000
_cell.angle_alpha   90.00
_cell.angle_beta   90.00
_cell.angle_gamma   90.00
#
_symmetry.space_group_name_H-M   'P 1'
#
loop_
_entity.id
_entity.type
_entity.pdbx_description
1 polymer ?
#
loop_
_entity_poly.entity_id
_entity_poly.type
_entity_poly.pdbx_seq_one_letter_code
_entity_poly.pdbx_strand_id
1 'polypeptide(L)'
;MRRCRGWTKGTAAVSAVSRIRPVAKFFFEGEKKFFVKGITYGPFKPDAEGNYLGQPEQVDVDLALMRNAGLNVVRIYHAPPRWFLDRCAVTGMRVLVTLPWAKHIEFLRERSTRRGIVETIRAAVSAYAGHPAIFGYLVGNEISSTMVRWLGARRVVEFVEELIRIGRGIDSDVLFSYATYPPTEYLLPQNVDFWCFNVYLHDQRDFERYLLRLQNLTGERPLILGEFGMDTIRHSQEEQAEMLSWHVDSVVKCGLAGTIFFTWTDEWFTGGQEITDWAFGIVTRERKPKKAFYALREKLDQENSELPHRPPPRAPFVSVIICSYNGGRTLAACLNSLGKLNYPDYEVILVDDGSTDDTAYIAAQFPQVRYIHQSNHGLSHARNTGAVAAKGEVLAYTDSDCMADVDWLYYLIGTLVCGDYAGVGGPNVTPPAQNWVQACVSAAPGGPSHVLLTDTIAEHIPGCNMAFYRWAFDNVGGFDPEYRKAGDDVDFCWRLQQAGCVIAFSPTAIVWHYRRFTLQAFLKQQDGYGEAESLLRFKHLIFFGPTGTAKWRGQIYGTPRFSWFANRPVIYHGIFGEGFFQSIYPRPQSEIAAYLSSIEWFALTIFLFGLGIFLPTLRIVPYLMLGGTFCVALSYMVRAQIEPKFDTVHARLLVMLLAFAQPLVRGWSRYFTWLHFKRTPRSVIQAHEHLPNGNGVFSTLSRRIFWSEQGRDRHYLLGALFQLLDEEGWRYSTDTGWNEWDIQIYGNFWWSVTLHTVTEYHGAGKCLTRVRLRDRLVTTTVIFNLIALALLVYRQLNISHLDLWSIIPYGLFVLFLATRARALKSRVAEVVDLAALRAGLQRVLRKSKIAASAPAPHVRLAVNAIDPASPRLP
;
A
#
# COMPACT_ATOMS: atom_id res chain seq x y z
N MET A 1 -29.31 48.84 31.45
CA MET A 1 -29.31 50.26 31.03
C MET A 1 -28.00 50.52 30.30
N ARG A 2 -27.84 50.99 29.06
CA ARG A 2 -28.58 51.62 27.94
C ARG A 2 -27.77 51.25 26.67
N ARG A 3 -28.20 51.17 25.40
CA ARG A 3 -29.48 51.33 24.67
C ARG A 3 -29.22 50.77 23.25
N CYS A 4 -30.23 50.12 22.67
CA CYS A 4 -30.32 49.71 21.27
C CYS A 4 -30.32 50.89 20.28
N ARG A 5 -29.75 50.66 19.08
CA ARG A 5 -30.10 51.24 17.77
C ARG A 5 -29.56 50.26 16.71
N GLY A 6 -30.23 49.83 15.66
CA GLY A 6 -31.58 50.00 15.12
C GLY A 6 -31.61 49.12 13.88
N TRP A 7 -32.63 48.28 13.74
CA TRP A 7 -32.84 47.46 12.55
C TRP A 7 -33.22 48.35 11.37
N THR A 8 -32.41 48.33 10.32
CA THR A 8 -32.81 48.76 8.97
C THR A 8 -32.98 47.53 8.10
N LYS A 9 -34.23 47.27 7.71
CA LYS A 9 -34.61 46.37 6.61
C LYS A 9 -33.92 46.85 5.32
N GLY A 10 -33.23 45.96 4.62
CA GLY A 10 -32.70 46.21 3.28
C GLY A 10 -31.67 45.15 2.90
N THR A 11 -31.95 44.44 1.80
CA THR A 11 -31.18 43.37 1.13
C THR A 11 -30.98 42.07 1.92
N ALA A 12 -31.72 41.04 1.53
CA ALA A 12 -31.38 39.65 1.82
C ALA A 12 -29.94 39.41 1.34
N ALA A 13 -29.01 39.28 2.27
CA ALA A 13 -27.68 38.80 1.99
C ALA A 13 -27.83 37.39 1.42
N VAL A 14 -27.61 37.24 0.11
CA VAL A 14 -27.35 35.94 -0.52
C VAL A 14 -26.29 35.28 0.35
N SER A 15 -26.62 34.17 1.02
CA SER A 15 -25.67 33.48 1.89
C SER A 15 -24.44 33.17 1.04
N ALA A 16 -23.28 33.72 1.43
CA ALA A 16 -22.05 33.52 0.69
C ALA A 16 -21.80 32.02 0.59
N VAL A 17 -21.95 31.49 -0.62
CA VAL A 17 -21.87 30.07 -0.86
C VAL A 17 -20.42 29.64 -0.60
N SER A 18 -20.22 28.72 0.34
CA SER A 18 -18.89 28.26 0.73
C SER A 18 -18.20 27.57 -0.45
N ARG A 19 -16.91 27.83 -0.61
CA ARG A 19 -16.12 27.22 -1.69
C ARG A 19 -15.93 25.73 -1.46
N ILE A 20 -15.87 24.98 -2.56
CA ILE A 20 -15.65 23.54 -2.55
C ILE A 20 -14.14 23.28 -2.55
N ARG A 21 -13.68 22.42 -1.63
CA ARG A 21 -12.28 22.03 -1.49
C ARG A 21 -12.11 20.51 -1.65
N PRO A 22 -11.06 20.04 -2.33
CA PRO A 22 -10.71 18.62 -2.35
C PRO A 22 -9.98 18.27 -1.06
N VAL A 23 -10.38 17.19 -0.40
CA VAL A 23 -9.72 16.68 0.82
C VAL A 23 -9.68 15.16 0.71
N ALA A 24 -8.46 14.62 0.58
CA ALA A 24 -8.26 13.23 0.21
C ALA A 24 -9.15 12.87 -1.01
N LYS A 25 -9.92 11.79 -0.96
CA LYS A 25 -10.76 11.32 -2.08
C LYS A 25 -12.11 12.00 -2.22
N PHE A 26 -12.44 13.00 -1.41
CA PHE A 26 -13.76 13.62 -1.41
C PHE A 26 -13.69 15.13 -1.60
N PHE A 27 -14.80 15.74 -2.00
CA PHE A 27 -14.97 17.18 -1.94
C PHE A 27 -15.71 17.57 -0.67
N PHE A 28 -15.42 18.76 -0.16
CA PHE A 28 -16.07 19.33 0.99
C PHE A 28 -16.54 20.75 0.71
N GLU A 29 -17.75 21.05 1.16
CA GLU A 29 -18.31 22.40 1.24
C GLU A 29 -18.41 22.75 2.74
N GLY A 30 -17.45 23.56 3.23
CA GLY A 30 -17.22 23.70 4.67
C GLY A 30 -16.74 22.39 5.30
N GLU A 31 -17.52 21.85 6.24
CA GLU A 31 -17.26 20.56 6.92
C GLU A 31 -18.10 19.40 6.35
N LYS A 32 -19.01 19.69 5.40
CA LYS A 32 -19.88 18.67 4.82
C LYS A 32 -19.27 18.11 3.54
N LYS A 33 -19.38 16.79 3.34
CA LYS A 33 -19.03 16.16 2.07
C LYS A 33 -19.95 16.69 0.96
N PHE A 34 -19.35 16.94 -0.20
CA PHE A 34 -20.03 17.39 -1.40
C PHE A 34 -19.89 16.32 -2.47
N PHE A 35 -20.94 15.53 -2.70
CA PHE A 35 -20.95 14.55 -3.78
C PHE A 35 -21.39 15.21 -5.09
N VAL A 36 -20.59 15.04 -6.16
CA VAL A 36 -20.91 15.60 -7.48
C VAL A 36 -22.04 14.80 -8.13
N LYS A 37 -23.21 15.43 -8.26
CA LYS A 37 -24.40 14.94 -8.96
C LYS A 37 -24.55 15.76 -10.23
N GLY A 38 -23.75 15.43 -11.24
CA GLY A 38 -23.54 16.27 -12.41
C GLY A 38 -24.35 15.86 -13.64
N ILE A 39 -24.55 16.81 -14.54
CA ILE A 39 -25.11 16.59 -15.88
C ILE A 39 -24.37 17.43 -16.91
N THR A 40 -24.18 16.94 -18.12
CA THR A 40 -23.69 17.76 -19.23
C THR A 40 -24.80 18.61 -19.84
N TYR A 41 -24.49 19.86 -20.19
CA TYR A 41 -25.45 20.81 -20.77
C TYR A 41 -24.86 21.53 -21.97
N GLY A 42 -25.43 21.25 -23.14
CA GLY A 42 -24.90 21.72 -24.42
C GLY A 42 -23.57 21.04 -24.82
N PRO A 43 -23.09 21.29 -26.04
CA PRO A 43 -23.41 22.48 -26.82
C PRO A 43 -24.75 22.37 -27.56
N PHE A 44 -25.52 23.46 -27.59
CA PHE A 44 -26.67 23.65 -28.47
C PHE A 44 -26.28 24.49 -29.68
N LYS A 45 -27.20 24.65 -30.65
CA LYS A 45 -26.95 25.53 -31.79
C LYS A 45 -26.59 26.94 -31.29
N PRO A 46 -25.48 27.54 -31.78
CA PRO A 46 -25.04 28.84 -31.28
C PRO A 46 -26.08 29.92 -31.57
N ASP A 47 -26.28 30.82 -30.61
CA ASP A 47 -27.08 32.04 -30.79
C ASP A 47 -26.33 33.09 -31.65
N ALA A 48 -26.95 34.27 -31.83
CA ALA A 48 -26.36 35.36 -32.64
C ALA A 48 -25.04 35.88 -32.05
N GLU A 49 -24.85 35.74 -30.75
CA GLU A 49 -23.67 36.11 -29.99
C GLU A 49 -22.63 34.97 -29.91
N GLY A 50 -22.94 33.79 -30.45
CA GLY A 50 -22.06 32.62 -30.48
C GLY A 50 -22.07 31.78 -29.19
N ASN A 51 -23.07 31.91 -28.33
CA ASN A 51 -23.23 31.09 -27.13
C ASN A 51 -23.94 29.78 -27.44
N TYR A 52 -23.46 28.68 -26.86
CA TYR A 52 -23.95 27.32 -27.08
C TYR A 52 -24.87 26.82 -25.96
N LEU A 53 -25.46 27.72 -25.15
CA LEU A 53 -26.22 27.36 -23.94
C LEU A 53 -27.72 27.67 -24.05
N GLY A 54 -28.20 28.07 -25.23
CA GLY A 54 -29.61 28.38 -25.45
C GLY A 54 -30.05 29.69 -24.81
N GLN A 55 -31.37 29.91 -24.75
CA GLN A 55 -31.97 31.16 -24.26
C GLN A 55 -32.08 31.17 -22.73
N PRO A 56 -31.89 32.32 -22.06
CA PRO A 56 -31.95 32.44 -20.60
C PRO A 56 -33.22 31.87 -19.96
N GLU A 57 -34.38 32.07 -20.58
CA GLU A 57 -35.67 31.61 -20.06
C GLU A 57 -35.76 30.08 -20.05
N GLN A 58 -35.20 29.42 -21.08
CA GLN A 58 -35.16 27.97 -21.15
C GLN A 58 -34.18 27.39 -20.13
N VAL A 59 -33.05 28.08 -19.90
CA VAL A 59 -32.07 27.69 -18.88
C VAL A 59 -32.70 27.72 -17.49
N ASP A 60 -33.53 28.72 -17.16
CA ASP A 60 -34.23 28.78 -15.87
C ASP A 60 -35.11 27.54 -15.63
N VAL A 61 -35.84 27.10 -16.67
CA VAL A 61 -36.68 25.88 -16.62
C VAL A 61 -35.82 24.63 -16.48
N ASP A 62 -34.75 24.53 -17.25
CA ASP A 62 -33.82 23.40 -17.22
C ASP A 62 -33.15 23.28 -15.84
N LEU A 63 -32.66 24.38 -15.27
CA LEU A 63 -32.05 24.41 -13.94
C LEU A 63 -33.04 23.99 -12.85
N ALA A 64 -34.30 24.44 -12.93
CA ALA A 64 -35.33 24.04 -11.98
C ALA A 64 -35.62 22.53 -12.03
N LEU A 65 -35.72 21.97 -13.24
CA LEU A 65 -35.90 20.54 -13.44
C LEU A 65 -34.67 19.73 -12.98
N MET A 66 -33.45 20.22 -13.24
CA MET A 66 -32.23 19.58 -12.77
C MET A 66 -32.18 19.52 -11.24
N ARG A 67 -32.56 20.61 -10.56
CA ARG A 67 -32.65 20.63 -9.10
C ARG A 67 -33.69 19.66 -8.57
N ASN A 68 -34.84 19.55 -9.24
CA ASN A 68 -35.88 18.56 -8.93
C ASN A 68 -35.39 17.11 -9.12
N ALA A 69 -34.47 16.85 -10.06
CA ALA A 69 -33.82 15.55 -10.19
C ALA A 69 -32.71 15.28 -9.15
N GLY A 70 -32.42 16.24 -8.26
CA GLY A 70 -31.37 16.15 -7.26
C GLY A 70 -29.95 16.51 -7.76
N LEU A 71 -29.82 17.10 -8.95
CA LEU A 71 -28.52 17.48 -9.53
C LEU A 71 -27.97 18.77 -8.90
N ASN A 72 -26.64 18.87 -8.81
CA ASN A 72 -25.94 20.01 -8.20
C ASN A 72 -24.75 20.56 -9.01
N VAL A 73 -24.35 19.89 -10.09
CA VAL A 73 -23.28 20.36 -10.99
C VAL A 73 -23.74 20.28 -12.44
N VAL A 74 -23.38 21.27 -13.26
CA VAL A 74 -23.53 21.27 -14.70
C VAL A 74 -22.15 21.35 -15.36
N ARG A 75 -21.86 20.41 -16.28
CA ARG A 75 -20.65 20.44 -17.10
C ARG A 75 -20.97 21.02 -18.48
N ILE A 76 -20.16 21.97 -18.91
CA ILE A 76 -20.29 22.64 -20.22
C ILE A 76 -18.97 22.57 -21.01
N TYR A 77 -19.04 22.76 -22.33
CA TYR A 77 -17.90 22.58 -23.26
C TYR A 77 -17.38 23.87 -23.88
N HIS A 78 -17.98 25.00 -23.52
CA HIS A 78 -17.60 26.34 -23.99
C HIS A 78 -17.61 27.31 -22.83
N ALA A 79 -16.90 28.44 -22.98
CA ALA A 79 -16.93 29.52 -22.01
C ALA A 79 -18.37 30.06 -21.91
N PRO A 80 -19.00 30.04 -20.73
CA PRO A 80 -20.40 30.47 -20.57
C PRO A 80 -20.49 32.00 -20.56
N PRO A 81 -21.54 32.61 -21.11
CA PRO A 81 -21.83 34.02 -20.83
C PRO A 81 -22.10 34.22 -19.33
N ARG A 82 -21.74 35.40 -18.79
CA ARG A 82 -21.82 35.67 -17.35
C ARG A 82 -23.23 35.47 -16.76
N TRP A 83 -24.27 35.80 -17.52
CA TRP A 83 -25.67 35.60 -17.09
C TRP A 83 -25.96 34.14 -16.73
N PHE A 84 -25.35 33.18 -17.43
CA PHE A 84 -25.57 31.75 -17.16
C PHE A 84 -25.00 31.36 -15.80
N LEU A 85 -23.82 31.87 -15.46
CA LEU A 85 -23.20 31.65 -14.16
C LEU A 85 -24.00 32.29 -13.02
N ASP A 86 -24.54 33.49 -13.24
CA ASP A 86 -25.39 34.17 -12.27
C ASP A 86 -26.68 33.36 -11.99
N ARG A 87 -27.32 32.80 -13.03
CA ARG A 87 -28.50 31.92 -12.89
C ARG A 87 -28.18 30.61 -12.16
N CYS A 88 -27.02 30.01 -12.46
CA CYS A 88 -26.54 28.83 -11.73
C CYS A 88 -26.31 29.14 -10.25
N ALA A 89 -25.69 30.29 -9.92
CA ALA A 89 -25.45 30.71 -8.54
C ALA A 89 -26.77 30.87 -7.76
N VAL A 90 -27.77 31.50 -8.36
CA VAL A 90 -29.10 31.71 -7.74
C VAL A 90 -29.82 30.40 -7.45
N THR A 91 -29.68 29.40 -8.33
CA THR A 91 -30.29 28.08 -8.18
C THR A 91 -29.48 27.12 -7.30
N GLY A 92 -28.31 27.54 -6.82
CA GLY A 92 -27.37 26.71 -6.06
C GLY A 92 -26.65 25.67 -6.91
N MET A 93 -26.68 25.80 -8.24
CA MET A 93 -26.00 24.93 -9.18
C MET A 93 -24.55 25.36 -9.36
N ARG A 94 -23.64 24.38 -9.40
CA ARG A 94 -22.21 24.59 -9.67
C ARG A 94 -21.89 24.29 -11.14
N VAL A 95 -20.86 24.92 -11.70
CA VAL A 95 -20.52 24.81 -13.12
C VAL A 95 -19.10 24.32 -13.29
N LEU A 96 -18.93 23.19 -13.99
CA LEU A 96 -17.64 22.66 -14.43
C LEU A 96 -17.42 23.03 -15.90
N VAL A 97 -16.44 23.88 -16.16
CA VAL A 97 -16.19 24.40 -17.51
C VAL A 97 -15.08 23.59 -18.18
N THR A 98 -15.39 22.92 -19.28
CA THR A 98 -14.38 22.30 -20.14
C THR A 98 -13.88 23.36 -21.12
N LEU A 99 -12.58 23.69 -21.06
CA LEU A 99 -11.99 24.73 -21.90
C LEU A 99 -11.70 24.17 -23.30
N PRO A 100 -12.37 24.66 -24.36
CA PRO A 100 -12.19 24.13 -25.70
C PRO A 100 -10.89 24.66 -26.31
N TRP A 101 -10.07 23.75 -26.86
CA TRP A 101 -8.97 24.09 -27.75
C TRP A 101 -8.69 22.94 -28.73
N ALA A 102 -7.96 23.24 -29.81
CA ALA A 102 -7.69 22.32 -30.90
C ALA A 102 -6.78 21.16 -30.48
N LYS A 103 -7.37 20.10 -29.91
CA LYS A 103 -6.68 18.89 -29.45
C LYS A 103 -6.39 17.85 -30.55
N HIS A 104 -7.01 18.02 -31.72
CA HIS A 104 -6.89 17.10 -32.88
C HIS A 104 -5.72 17.42 -33.81
N ILE A 105 -4.97 18.50 -33.55
CA ILE A 105 -3.80 18.90 -34.33
C ILE A 105 -2.50 18.61 -33.56
N GLU A 106 -1.35 18.68 -34.21
CA GLU A 106 -0.03 18.50 -33.58
C GLU A 106 0.34 19.71 -32.68
N PHE A 107 -0.36 19.88 -31.57
CA PHE A 107 -0.36 21.11 -30.76
C PHE A 107 0.96 21.43 -30.03
N LEU A 108 1.89 20.46 -29.91
CA LEU A 108 3.18 20.67 -29.22
C LEU A 108 4.33 21.08 -30.15
N ARG A 109 4.19 20.94 -31.47
CA ARG A 109 5.29 21.22 -32.40
C ARG A 109 5.40 22.71 -32.73
N GLU A 110 4.27 23.35 -32.97
CA GLU A 110 4.22 24.76 -33.36
C GLU A 110 4.09 25.69 -32.14
N ARG A 111 5.03 26.63 -32.02
CA ARG A 111 5.03 27.63 -30.93
C ARG A 111 3.85 28.61 -31.00
N SER A 112 3.31 28.88 -32.19
CA SER A 112 2.12 29.72 -32.40
C SER A 112 0.89 29.04 -31.81
N THR A 113 0.65 27.78 -32.18
CA THR A 113 -0.46 26.96 -31.71
C THR A 113 -0.43 26.79 -30.19
N ARG A 114 0.73 26.45 -29.62
CA ARG A 114 0.89 26.38 -28.15
C ARG A 114 0.54 27.70 -27.45
N ARG A 115 1.00 28.83 -28.00
CA ARG A 115 0.67 30.17 -27.47
C ARG A 115 -0.82 30.48 -27.58
N GLY A 116 -1.46 30.14 -28.69
CA GLY A 116 -2.90 30.32 -28.87
C GLY A 116 -3.74 29.54 -27.85
N ILE A 117 -3.36 28.29 -27.56
CA ILE A 117 -4.01 27.47 -26.52
C ILE A 117 -3.86 28.13 -25.14
N VAL A 118 -2.63 28.53 -24.79
CA VAL A 118 -2.35 29.22 -23.52
C VAL A 118 -3.17 30.49 -23.38
N GLU A 119 -3.28 31.29 -24.44
CA GLU A 119 -4.04 32.54 -24.41
C GLU A 119 -5.54 32.28 -24.28
N THR A 120 -6.06 31.24 -24.93
CA THR A 120 -7.47 30.83 -24.82
C THR A 120 -7.81 30.47 -23.37
N ILE A 121 -6.95 29.69 -22.71
CA ILE A 121 -7.14 29.33 -21.29
C ILE A 121 -7.04 30.57 -20.41
N ARG A 122 -6.05 31.43 -20.64
CA ARG A 122 -5.87 32.67 -19.88
C ARG A 122 -7.11 33.55 -19.98
N ALA A 123 -7.63 33.78 -21.18
CA ALA A 123 -8.82 34.59 -21.41
C ALA A 123 -10.06 33.97 -20.72
N ALA A 124 -10.27 32.67 -20.89
CA ALA A 124 -11.43 31.99 -20.33
C ALA A 124 -11.44 31.97 -18.79
N VAL A 125 -10.30 31.73 -18.14
CA VAL A 125 -10.21 31.74 -16.67
C VAL A 125 -10.30 33.19 -16.14
N SER A 126 -9.65 34.15 -16.79
CA SER A 126 -9.67 35.56 -16.35
C SER A 126 -11.07 36.17 -16.41
N ALA A 127 -11.91 35.76 -17.36
CA ALA A 127 -13.26 36.28 -17.53
C ALA A 127 -14.19 35.97 -16.34
N TYR A 128 -13.93 34.90 -15.58
CA TYR A 128 -14.84 34.40 -14.54
C TYR A 128 -14.16 34.15 -13.19
N ALA A 129 -12.93 34.64 -13.02
CA ALA A 129 -12.16 34.47 -11.80
C ALA A 129 -12.94 34.94 -10.56
N GLY A 130 -13.03 34.07 -9.55
CA GLY A 130 -13.72 34.33 -8.30
C GLY A 130 -15.25 34.18 -8.32
N HIS A 131 -15.86 33.75 -9.43
CA HIS A 131 -17.32 33.58 -9.51
C HIS A 131 -17.80 32.36 -8.68
N PRO A 132 -18.79 32.51 -7.76
CA PRO A 132 -19.17 31.46 -6.80
C PRO A 132 -19.88 30.23 -7.41
N ALA A 133 -20.41 30.35 -8.63
CA ALA A 133 -20.98 29.22 -9.35
C ALA A 133 -19.90 28.27 -9.91
N ILE A 134 -18.65 28.71 -10.10
CA ILE A 134 -17.65 27.86 -10.73
C ILE A 134 -17.21 26.77 -9.76
N PHE A 135 -17.41 25.52 -10.16
CA PHE A 135 -16.84 24.34 -9.50
C PHE A 135 -15.37 24.18 -9.83
N GLY A 136 -15.05 24.28 -11.12
CA GLY A 136 -13.73 23.99 -11.63
C GLY A 136 -13.60 24.13 -13.15
N TYR A 137 -12.38 23.96 -13.63
CA TYR A 137 -12.03 23.96 -15.05
C TYR A 137 -11.39 22.63 -15.46
N LEU A 138 -11.83 22.07 -16.58
CA LEU A 138 -11.11 21.01 -17.28
C LEU A 138 -10.28 21.68 -18.37
N VAL A 139 -8.95 21.65 -18.24
CA VAL A 139 -8.03 22.29 -19.20
C VAL A 139 -7.91 21.53 -20.52
N GLY A 140 -8.63 20.42 -20.66
CA GLY A 140 -8.69 19.60 -21.86
C GLY A 140 -9.63 18.41 -21.62
N ASN A 141 -10.05 17.79 -22.71
CA ASN A 141 -10.92 16.62 -22.70
C ASN A 141 -10.40 15.61 -23.73
N GLU A 142 -10.17 14.36 -23.36
CA GLU A 142 -9.91 13.23 -24.27
C GLU A 142 -8.94 13.52 -25.43
N ILE A 143 -7.65 13.70 -25.11
CA ILE A 143 -6.61 13.73 -26.13
C ILE A 143 -6.46 12.32 -26.71
N SER A 144 -6.59 12.18 -28.04
CA SER A 144 -6.54 10.88 -28.73
C SER A 144 -5.28 10.07 -28.37
N SER A 145 -5.41 8.76 -28.10
CA SER A 145 -4.29 7.87 -27.79
C SER A 145 -3.22 7.85 -28.88
N THR A 146 -3.62 7.96 -30.16
CA THR A 146 -2.70 8.03 -31.30
C THR A 146 -1.90 9.34 -31.29
N MET A 147 -2.56 10.46 -30.96
CA MET A 147 -1.89 11.75 -30.78
C MET A 147 -0.90 11.71 -29.61
N VAL A 148 -1.29 11.08 -28.51
CA VAL A 148 -0.42 10.92 -27.33
C VAL A 148 0.80 10.05 -27.64
N ARG A 149 0.61 8.96 -28.38
CA ARG A 149 1.68 8.10 -28.86
C ARG A 149 2.64 8.85 -29.77
N TRP A 150 2.11 9.69 -30.68
CA TRP A 150 2.91 10.51 -31.60
C TRP A 150 3.71 11.60 -30.87
N LEU A 151 3.06 12.39 -30.02
CA LEU A 151 3.66 13.52 -29.31
C LEU A 151 4.57 13.10 -28.14
N GLY A 152 4.30 11.92 -27.58
CA GLY A 152 4.93 11.36 -26.39
C GLY A 152 4.16 11.71 -25.12
N ALA A 153 3.73 10.67 -24.39
CA ALA A 153 2.89 10.79 -23.18
C ALA A 153 3.43 11.79 -22.15
N ARG A 154 4.74 11.75 -21.87
CA ARG A 154 5.37 12.66 -20.91
C ARG A 154 5.24 14.13 -21.31
N ARG A 155 5.45 14.45 -22.59
CA ARG A 155 5.36 15.83 -23.10
C ARG A 155 3.93 16.35 -23.07
N VAL A 156 2.96 15.49 -23.34
CA VAL A 156 1.53 15.81 -23.22
C VAL A 156 1.17 16.10 -21.77
N VAL A 157 1.60 15.24 -20.83
CA VAL A 157 1.40 15.48 -19.39
C VAL A 157 2.01 16.80 -18.95
N GLU A 158 3.29 17.05 -19.26
CA GLU A 158 3.99 18.30 -18.90
C GLU A 158 3.27 19.55 -19.46
N PHE A 159 2.68 19.45 -20.65
CA PHE A 159 1.89 20.53 -21.23
C PHE A 159 0.55 20.74 -20.52
N VAL A 160 -0.20 19.68 -20.23
CA VAL A 160 -1.44 19.78 -19.44
C VAL A 160 -1.16 20.39 -18.06
N GLU A 161 -0.07 19.97 -17.41
CA GLU A 161 0.36 20.53 -16.13
C GLU A 161 0.72 22.03 -16.23
N GLU A 162 1.33 22.47 -17.33
CA GLU A 162 1.58 23.88 -17.61
C GLU A 162 0.28 24.67 -17.73
N LEU A 163 -0.71 24.16 -18.46
CA LEU A 163 -2.02 24.83 -18.61
C LEU A 163 -2.73 24.99 -17.26
N ILE A 164 -2.69 23.96 -16.41
CA ILE A 164 -3.22 24.02 -15.05
C ILE A 164 -2.48 25.07 -14.22
N ARG A 165 -1.15 25.13 -14.31
CA ARG A 165 -0.34 26.11 -13.58
C ARG A 165 -0.68 27.55 -13.98
N ILE A 166 -0.96 27.77 -15.27
CA ILE A 166 -1.37 29.09 -15.78
C ILE A 166 -2.75 29.46 -15.25
N GLY A 167 -3.73 28.55 -15.34
CA GLY A 167 -5.07 28.80 -14.80
C GLY A 167 -5.05 29.09 -13.29
N ARG A 168 -4.34 28.27 -12.52
CA ARG A 168 -4.18 28.45 -11.07
C ARG A 168 -3.46 29.75 -10.69
N GLY A 169 -2.60 30.27 -11.57
CA GLY A 169 -1.96 31.57 -11.38
C GLY A 169 -2.92 32.76 -11.53
N ILE A 170 -4.08 32.55 -12.17
CA ILE A 170 -5.12 33.57 -12.39
C ILE A 170 -6.19 33.47 -11.30
N ASP A 171 -6.68 32.26 -11.03
CA ASP A 171 -7.62 31.97 -9.95
C ASP A 171 -7.08 30.82 -9.10
N SER A 172 -6.55 31.14 -7.91
CA SER A 172 -5.92 30.16 -7.02
C SER A 172 -6.93 29.32 -6.25
N ASP A 173 -8.18 29.76 -6.19
CA ASP A 173 -9.18 29.25 -5.26
C ASP A 173 -10.19 28.29 -5.93
N VAL A 174 -10.03 28.06 -7.24
CA VAL A 174 -10.87 27.19 -8.08
C VAL A 174 -10.16 25.88 -8.41
N LEU A 175 -10.93 24.82 -8.68
CA LEU A 175 -10.40 23.50 -8.97
C LEU A 175 -10.00 23.36 -10.43
N PHE A 176 -8.86 22.73 -10.69
CA PHE A 176 -8.40 22.40 -12.05
C PHE A 176 -8.22 20.90 -12.23
N SER A 177 -8.66 20.39 -13.37
CA SER A 177 -8.47 19.00 -13.77
C SER A 177 -8.32 18.87 -15.28
N TYR A 178 -8.21 17.63 -15.74
CA TYR A 178 -8.19 17.21 -17.14
C TYR A 178 -9.10 15.99 -17.28
N ALA A 179 -10.00 16.00 -18.26
CA ALA A 179 -10.85 14.85 -18.54
C ALA A 179 -10.10 13.85 -19.44
N THR A 180 -9.87 12.67 -18.90
CA THR A 180 -9.25 11.54 -19.62
C THR A 180 -10.28 10.42 -19.84
N TYR A 181 -9.87 9.34 -20.48
CA TYR A 181 -10.72 8.21 -20.89
C TYR A 181 -9.86 6.95 -21.04
N PRO A 182 -10.44 5.73 -21.08
CA PRO A 182 -9.70 4.49 -20.94
C PRO A 182 -8.51 4.26 -21.90
N PRO A 183 -8.58 4.63 -23.20
CA PRO A 183 -7.44 4.59 -24.11
C PRO A 183 -6.24 5.46 -23.71
N THR A 184 -6.40 6.38 -22.76
CA THR A 184 -5.31 7.22 -22.23
C THR A 184 -5.30 7.26 -20.71
N GLU A 185 -5.69 6.17 -20.03
CA GLU A 185 -5.71 6.09 -18.56
C GLU A 185 -4.35 6.38 -17.90
N TYR A 186 -3.26 6.25 -18.63
CA TYR A 186 -1.90 6.57 -18.18
C TYR A 186 -1.54 8.06 -18.25
N LEU A 187 -2.38 8.92 -18.84
CA LEU A 187 -2.19 10.36 -18.84
C LEU A 187 -2.65 10.95 -17.51
N LEU A 188 -1.74 10.92 -16.54
CA LEU A 188 -2.00 11.33 -15.17
C LEU A 188 -1.17 12.59 -14.80
N PRO A 189 -1.63 13.82 -15.14
CA PRO A 189 -1.03 15.07 -14.66
C PRO A 189 -1.05 15.18 -13.14
N GLN A 190 0.12 15.43 -12.56
CA GLN A 190 0.33 15.36 -11.12
C GLN A 190 -0.11 16.61 -10.36
N ASN A 191 -0.48 17.70 -11.04
CA ASN A 191 -0.90 18.95 -10.39
C ASN A 191 -2.41 19.23 -10.45
N VAL A 192 -3.24 18.26 -10.84
CA VAL A 192 -4.71 18.35 -10.79
C VAL A 192 -5.25 18.34 -9.36
N ASP A 193 -6.38 19.00 -9.14
CA ASP A 193 -7.08 19.02 -7.84
C ASP A 193 -8.01 17.81 -7.66
N PHE A 194 -8.51 17.25 -8.77
CA PHE A 194 -9.30 16.03 -8.84
C PHE A 194 -9.08 15.31 -10.17
N TRP A 195 -9.54 14.07 -10.29
CA TRP A 195 -9.47 13.26 -11.50
C TRP A 195 -10.83 13.14 -12.17
N CYS A 196 -10.85 13.23 -13.50
CA CYS A 196 -12.07 13.15 -14.29
C CYS A 196 -11.89 12.12 -15.41
N PHE A 197 -12.71 11.07 -15.40
CA PHE A 197 -12.69 10.02 -16.43
C PHE A 197 -14.04 9.93 -17.14
N ASN A 198 -14.04 9.99 -18.47
CA ASN A 198 -15.21 9.67 -19.28
C ASN A 198 -15.21 8.15 -19.54
N VAL A 199 -16.25 7.45 -19.11
CA VAL A 199 -16.30 5.97 -19.16
C VAL A 199 -17.69 5.53 -19.63
N TYR A 200 -17.75 4.67 -20.64
CA TYR A 200 -19.00 4.14 -21.20
C TYR A 200 -18.97 2.60 -21.18
N LEU A 201 -18.96 2.02 -19.98
CA LEU A 201 -19.07 0.57 -19.78
C LEU A 201 -20.48 0.23 -19.33
N HIS A 202 -21.19 -0.55 -20.14
CA HIS A 202 -22.60 -0.90 -19.92
C HIS A 202 -22.78 -2.19 -19.10
N ASP A 203 -21.72 -2.93 -18.84
CA ASP A 203 -21.71 -4.05 -17.89
C ASP A 203 -21.32 -3.58 -16.49
N GLN A 204 -22.20 -3.79 -15.51
CA GLN A 204 -22.01 -3.31 -14.14
C GLN A 204 -20.76 -3.89 -13.47
N ARG A 205 -20.45 -5.18 -13.69
CA ARG A 205 -19.31 -5.84 -13.02
C ARG A 205 -17.99 -5.34 -13.57
N ASP A 206 -17.89 -5.22 -14.88
CA ASP A 206 -16.71 -4.66 -15.56
C ASP A 206 -16.49 -3.20 -15.18
N PHE A 207 -17.57 -2.44 -15.11
CA PHE A 207 -17.55 -1.06 -14.66
C PHE A 207 -17.02 -0.94 -13.22
N GLU A 208 -17.57 -1.68 -12.25
CA GLU A 208 -17.11 -1.65 -10.86
C GLU A 208 -15.63 -2.04 -10.72
N ARG A 209 -15.19 -3.09 -11.43
CA ARG A 209 -13.77 -3.50 -11.44
C ARG A 209 -12.87 -2.38 -11.97
N TYR A 210 -13.30 -1.71 -13.03
CA TYR A 210 -12.56 -0.60 -13.61
C TYR A 210 -12.54 0.63 -12.69
N LEU A 211 -13.65 0.93 -11.99
CA LEU A 211 -13.69 2.02 -11.01
C LEU A 211 -12.70 1.80 -9.86
N LEU A 212 -12.59 0.58 -9.32
CA LEU A 212 -11.62 0.26 -8.27
C LEU A 212 -10.16 0.40 -8.75
N ARG A 213 -9.89 0.03 -10.02
CA ARG A 213 -8.61 0.33 -10.66
C ARG A 213 -8.33 1.83 -10.72
N LEU A 214 -9.30 2.63 -11.20
CA LEU A 214 -9.14 4.08 -11.26
C LEU A 214 -8.90 4.68 -9.86
N GLN A 215 -9.59 4.18 -8.83
CA GLN A 215 -9.38 4.60 -7.44
C GLN A 215 -7.94 4.35 -6.94
N ASN A 216 -7.28 3.30 -7.42
CA ASN A 216 -5.88 3.04 -7.10
C ASN A 216 -4.92 3.94 -7.91
N LEU A 217 -5.23 4.17 -9.20
CA LEU A 217 -4.43 5.03 -10.08
C LEU A 217 -4.45 6.51 -9.64
N THR A 218 -5.59 6.96 -9.14
CA THR A 218 -5.83 8.35 -8.74
C THR A 218 -5.26 8.71 -7.37
N GLY A 219 -4.80 7.71 -6.62
CA GLY A 219 -4.10 7.88 -5.35
C GLY A 219 -5.01 8.52 -4.29
N GLU A 220 -4.59 9.64 -3.72
CA GLU A 220 -5.29 10.31 -2.62
C GLU A 220 -6.26 11.41 -3.07
N ARG A 221 -6.52 11.59 -4.37
CA ARG A 221 -7.36 12.71 -4.88
C ARG A 221 -8.78 12.27 -5.21
N PRO A 222 -9.75 13.21 -5.22
CA PRO A 222 -11.12 12.88 -5.60
C PRO A 222 -11.18 12.41 -7.06
N LEU A 223 -11.97 11.37 -7.31
CA LEU A 223 -12.25 10.85 -8.64
C LEU A 223 -13.73 11.08 -8.97
N ILE A 224 -14.00 11.69 -10.12
CA ILE A 224 -15.34 11.79 -10.69
C ILE A 224 -15.38 11.16 -12.07
N LEU A 225 -16.57 10.69 -12.45
CA LEU A 225 -16.86 10.38 -13.85
C LEU A 225 -17.33 11.63 -14.56
N GLY A 226 -16.66 11.96 -15.66
CA GLY A 226 -16.94 13.18 -16.42
C GLY A 226 -18.11 13.04 -17.37
N GLU A 227 -18.37 11.84 -17.86
CA GLU A 227 -19.45 11.48 -18.77
C GLU A 227 -19.76 9.99 -18.60
N PHE A 228 -21.05 9.66 -18.54
CA PHE A 228 -21.59 8.31 -18.60
C PHE A 228 -23.05 8.38 -19.07
N GLY A 229 -23.48 7.48 -19.95
CA GLY A 229 -24.87 7.42 -20.40
C GLY A 229 -25.16 6.31 -21.42
N MET A 230 -26.41 6.29 -21.89
CA MET A 230 -26.93 5.35 -22.88
C MET A 230 -27.95 6.05 -23.79
N ASP A 231 -27.90 5.78 -25.10
CA ASP A 231 -28.89 6.32 -26.05
C ASP A 231 -30.21 5.54 -26.02
N THR A 232 -31.30 6.29 -26.14
CA THR A 232 -32.64 5.72 -26.28
C THR A 232 -33.09 5.51 -27.72
N ILE A 233 -32.16 5.55 -28.69
CA ILE A 233 -32.46 5.18 -30.10
C ILE A 233 -32.23 3.68 -30.27
N ARG A 234 -31.11 3.18 -29.77
CA ARG A 234 -30.72 1.75 -29.83
C ARG A 234 -31.21 0.97 -28.62
N HIS A 235 -31.48 1.64 -27.51
CA HIS A 235 -32.00 1.06 -26.28
C HIS A 235 -33.35 1.66 -25.88
N SER A 236 -34.09 0.95 -25.06
CA SER A 236 -35.33 1.44 -24.45
C SER A 236 -35.07 2.48 -23.35
N GLN A 237 -36.10 3.26 -23.00
CA GLN A 237 -35.99 4.18 -21.86
C GLN A 237 -35.88 3.44 -20.52
N GLU A 238 -36.42 2.22 -20.44
CA GLU A 238 -36.32 1.32 -19.31
C GLU A 238 -34.87 0.87 -19.08
N GLU A 239 -34.18 0.40 -20.13
CA GLU A 239 -32.76 0.03 -20.06
C GLU A 239 -31.90 1.23 -19.67
N GLN A 240 -32.17 2.41 -20.22
CA GLN A 240 -31.48 3.65 -19.83
C GLN A 240 -31.70 3.95 -18.33
N ALA A 241 -32.93 3.86 -17.84
CA ALA A 241 -33.27 4.15 -16.45
C ALA A 241 -32.65 3.14 -15.47
N GLU A 242 -32.67 1.85 -15.81
CA GLU A 242 -32.02 0.78 -15.03
C GLU A 242 -30.50 0.99 -15.00
N MET A 243 -29.90 1.33 -16.14
CA MET A 243 -28.46 1.58 -16.23
C MET A 243 -28.01 2.74 -15.37
N LEU A 244 -28.66 3.90 -15.50
CA LEU A 244 -28.30 5.07 -14.70
C LEU A 244 -28.57 4.83 -13.20
N SER A 245 -29.54 3.96 -12.86
CA SER A 245 -29.82 3.57 -11.49
C SER A 245 -28.70 2.76 -10.85
N TRP A 246 -28.25 1.69 -11.51
CA TRP A 246 -27.16 0.88 -10.96
C TRP A 246 -25.83 1.62 -11.04
N HIS A 247 -25.64 2.52 -12.01
CA HIS A 247 -24.46 3.37 -12.12
C HIS A 247 -24.25 4.23 -10.87
N VAL A 248 -25.31 4.91 -10.40
CA VAL A 248 -25.25 5.69 -9.15
C VAL A 248 -24.80 4.80 -7.99
N ASP A 249 -25.37 3.60 -7.90
CA ASP A 249 -25.07 2.64 -6.84
C ASP A 249 -23.62 2.18 -6.89
N SER A 250 -23.10 1.87 -8.08
CA SER A 250 -21.71 1.46 -8.29
C SER A 250 -20.71 2.59 -8.04
N VAL A 251 -21.02 3.83 -8.44
CA VAL A 251 -20.18 5.02 -8.16
C VAL A 251 -20.04 5.25 -6.66
N VAL A 252 -21.13 5.15 -5.90
CA VAL A 252 -21.11 5.27 -4.43
C VAL A 252 -20.40 4.08 -3.81
N LYS A 253 -20.71 2.84 -4.23
CA LYS A 253 -20.08 1.61 -3.72
C LYS A 253 -18.56 1.62 -3.89
N CYS A 254 -18.07 2.06 -5.05
CA CYS A 254 -16.65 2.20 -5.33
C CYS A 254 -16.04 3.49 -4.74
N GLY A 255 -16.84 4.32 -4.07
CA GLY A 255 -16.41 5.48 -3.29
C GLY A 255 -15.88 6.65 -4.11
N LEU A 256 -16.41 6.85 -5.32
CA LEU A 256 -16.06 8.03 -6.12
C LEU A 256 -16.62 9.30 -5.47
N ALA A 257 -16.04 10.44 -5.79
CA ALA A 257 -16.51 11.75 -5.31
C ALA A 257 -17.73 12.27 -6.08
N GLY A 258 -18.11 11.57 -7.17
CA GLY A 258 -19.35 11.82 -7.90
C GLY A 258 -19.29 11.40 -9.37
N THR A 259 -20.33 11.77 -10.10
CA THR A 259 -20.51 11.42 -11.50
C THR A 259 -21.22 12.53 -12.25
N ILE A 260 -20.98 12.60 -13.55
CA ILE A 260 -21.65 13.51 -14.48
C ILE A 260 -22.30 12.68 -15.56
N PHE A 261 -23.62 12.78 -15.67
CA PHE A 261 -24.38 12.08 -16.71
C PHE A 261 -24.25 12.79 -18.05
N PHE A 262 -24.24 12.00 -19.12
CA PHE A 262 -24.30 12.47 -20.49
C PHE A 262 -25.63 12.00 -21.07
N THR A 263 -26.62 12.86 -21.31
CA THR A 263 -26.63 14.34 -21.23
C THR A 263 -28.00 14.87 -20.76
N TRP A 264 -28.17 16.18 -20.51
CA TRP A 264 -29.45 16.72 -20.03
C TRP A 264 -30.59 16.45 -21.02
N THR A 265 -30.41 16.82 -22.29
CA THR A 265 -31.42 16.76 -23.35
C THR A 265 -30.87 16.01 -24.57
N ASP A 266 -31.76 15.48 -25.40
CA ASP A 266 -31.42 14.85 -26.69
C ASP A 266 -30.90 15.85 -27.75
N GLU A 267 -31.00 17.14 -27.45
CA GLU A 267 -30.45 18.21 -28.28
C GLU A 267 -28.94 18.32 -28.10
N TRP A 268 -28.19 18.21 -29.19
CA TRP A 268 -26.74 18.38 -29.18
C TRP A 268 -26.20 18.90 -30.52
N PHE A 269 -25.23 19.79 -30.44
CA PHE A 269 -24.60 20.44 -31.58
C PHE A 269 -23.08 20.31 -31.48
N THR A 270 -22.44 19.72 -32.49
CA THR A 270 -20.98 19.65 -32.56
C THR A 270 -20.52 19.54 -34.01
N GLY A 271 -19.29 19.96 -34.29
CA GLY A 271 -18.75 19.93 -35.66
C GLY A 271 -19.52 20.82 -36.67
N GLY A 272 -20.25 21.83 -36.18
CA GLY A 272 -21.08 22.71 -37.02
C GLY A 272 -22.40 22.09 -37.48
N GLN A 273 -22.76 20.91 -36.96
CA GLN A 273 -24.00 20.21 -37.28
C GLN A 273 -24.75 19.81 -36.01
N GLU A 274 -26.06 19.73 -36.15
CA GLU A 274 -26.92 19.15 -35.13
C GLU A 274 -26.85 17.62 -35.22
N ILE A 275 -26.65 16.99 -34.08
CA ILE A 275 -26.55 15.54 -34.04
C ILE A 275 -27.93 14.93 -33.81
N THR A 276 -28.30 13.98 -34.66
CA THR A 276 -29.64 13.37 -34.69
C THR A 276 -29.60 11.83 -34.61
N ASP A 277 -28.41 11.23 -34.56
CA ASP A 277 -28.20 9.77 -34.58
C ASP A 277 -28.07 9.12 -33.18
N TRP A 278 -28.28 9.90 -32.11
CA TRP A 278 -28.29 9.47 -30.71
C TRP A 278 -29.29 10.30 -29.89
N ALA A 279 -29.77 9.71 -28.79
CA ALA A 279 -30.74 10.32 -27.88
C ALA A 279 -30.42 9.95 -26.41
N PHE A 280 -29.33 10.48 -25.87
CA PHE A 280 -28.89 10.19 -24.49
C PHE A 280 -29.56 11.08 -23.43
N GLY A 281 -30.37 12.06 -23.84
CA GLY A 281 -31.00 13.02 -22.94
C GLY A 281 -31.77 12.33 -21.82
N ILE A 282 -31.66 12.87 -20.60
CA ILE A 282 -32.54 12.52 -19.48
C ILE A 282 -33.94 13.14 -19.69
N VAL A 283 -34.00 14.24 -20.44
CA VAL A 283 -35.23 14.81 -21.00
C VAL A 283 -35.20 14.74 -22.53
N THR A 284 -36.37 14.79 -23.16
CA THR A 284 -36.47 14.88 -24.63
C THR A 284 -36.03 16.26 -25.13
N ARG A 285 -35.94 16.42 -26.45
CA ARG A 285 -35.67 17.72 -27.10
C ARG A 285 -36.62 18.81 -26.62
N GLU A 286 -37.90 18.50 -26.44
CA GLU A 286 -38.96 19.38 -25.92
C GLU A 286 -38.96 19.50 -24.38
N ARG A 287 -37.89 19.06 -23.71
CA ARG A 287 -37.71 19.07 -22.25
C ARG A 287 -38.77 18.28 -21.48
N LYS A 288 -39.32 17.21 -22.09
CA LYS A 288 -40.19 16.26 -21.39
C LYS A 288 -39.35 15.23 -20.63
N PRO A 289 -39.58 15.01 -19.32
CA PRO A 289 -38.84 14.00 -18.55
C PRO A 289 -38.99 12.58 -19.12
N LYS A 290 -37.87 11.88 -19.34
CA LYS A 290 -37.86 10.44 -19.67
C LYS A 290 -37.94 9.58 -18.39
N LYS A 291 -38.04 8.26 -18.53
CA LYS A 291 -38.01 7.33 -17.38
C LYS A 291 -36.75 7.47 -16.53
N ALA A 292 -35.60 7.71 -17.17
CA ALA A 292 -34.33 7.98 -16.50
C ALA A 292 -34.39 9.17 -15.53
N PHE A 293 -35.16 10.22 -15.83
CA PHE A 293 -35.33 11.38 -14.94
C PHE A 293 -35.92 10.95 -13.59
N TYR A 294 -37.00 10.16 -13.62
CA TYR A 294 -37.68 9.73 -12.41
C TYR A 294 -36.83 8.74 -11.59
N ALA A 295 -36.13 7.84 -12.27
CA ALA A 295 -35.22 6.90 -11.63
C ALA A 295 -34.06 7.63 -10.94
N LEU A 296 -33.44 8.61 -11.62
CA LEU A 296 -32.39 9.42 -11.02
C LEU A 296 -32.89 10.28 -9.86
N ARG A 297 -34.08 10.87 -9.98
CA ARG A 297 -34.70 11.60 -8.87
C ARG A 297 -34.82 10.69 -7.64
N GLU A 298 -35.38 9.50 -7.78
CA GLU A 298 -35.48 8.55 -6.65
C GLU A 298 -34.11 8.20 -6.04
N LYS A 299 -33.09 8.03 -6.87
CA LYS A 299 -31.73 7.67 -6.45
C LYS A 299 -30.96 8.84 -5.83
N LEU A 300 -31.20 10.07 -6.26
CA LEU A 300 -30.43 11.26 -5.88
C LEU A 300 -31.12 12.16 -4.85
N ASP A 301 -32.46 12.12 -4.74
CA ASP A 301 -33.31 13.04 -3.96
C ASP A 301 -33.64 12.53 -2.54
N GLN A 302 -32.97 11.45 -2.08
CA GLN A 302 -32.97 11.11 -0.65
C GLN A 302 -32.13 12.16 0.10
N GLU A 303 -32.85 13.12 0.68
CA GLU A 303 -32.45 14.31 1.47
C GLU A 303 -30.94 14.58 1.68
N ASN A 304 -30.52 15.78 1.24
CA ASN A 304 -29.30 16.50 1.62
C ASN A 304 -27.94 15.87 1.26
N SER A 305 -27.38 16.38 0.14
CA SER A 305 -25.96 16.58 -0.28
C SER A 305 -24.78 15.70 0.15
N GLU A 306 -24.87 14.82 1.14
CA GLU A 306 -23.68 14.31 1.83
C GLU A 306 -23.09 13.09 1.13
N LEU A 307 -23.93 12.13 0.71
CA LEU A 307 -23.64 10.98 -0.17
C LEU A 307 -24.90 10.09 -0.19
N PRO A 308 -25.33 9.48 -1.30
CA PRO A 308 -26.46 8.55 -1.31
C PRO A 308 -26.03 7.19 -0.71
N HIS A 309 -25.75 7.15 0.59
CA HIS A 309 -25.37 5.93 1.28
C HIS A 309 -26.53 4.94 1.28
N ARG A 310 -26.24 3.70 0.89
CA ARG A 310 -27.15 2.59 1.12
C ARG A 310 -26.58 1.66 2.16
N PRO A 311 -27.32 1.29 3.19
CA PRO A 311 -26.82 0.35 4.19
C PRO A 311 -26.29 -0.90 3.48
N PRO A 312 -25.11 -1.42 3.90
CA PRO A 312 -24.56 -2.62 3.30
C PRO A 312 -25.56 -3.79 3.44
N PRO A 313 -25.52 -4.80 2.54
CA PRO A 313 -26.45 -5.93 2.57
C PRO A 313 -26.50 -6.64 3.94
N ARG A 314 -25.38 -6.59 4.66
CA ARG A 314 -25.23 -7.01 6.04
C ARG A 314 -24.37 -5.99 6.78
N ALA A 315 -24.81 -5.59 7.96
CA ALA A 315 -24.04 -4.75 8.88
C ALA A 315 -23.64 -5.59 10.13
N PRO A 316 -22.56 -6.37 10.08
CA PRO A 316 -22.06 -7.09 11.26
C PRO A 316 -21.68 -6.13 12.39
N PHE A 317 -21.78 -6.58 13.65
CA PHE A 317 -21.30 -5.78 14.78
C PHE A 317 -19.77 -5.66 14.74
N VAL A 318 -19.25 -4.44 14.78
CA VAL A 318 -17.81 -4.15 14.66
C VAL A 318 -17.23 -3.69 16.00
N SER A 319 -16.11 -4.27 16.41
CA SER A 319 -15.29 -3.72 17.51
C SER A 319 -14.12 -2.95 16.92
N VAL A 320 -14.12 -1.63 17.10
CA VAL A 320 -12.99 -0.76 16.75
C VAL A 320 -11.99 -0.77 17.89
N ILE A 321 -10.80 -1.32 17.65
CA ILE A 321 -9.72 -1.46 18.63
C ILE A 321 -8.66 -0.41 18.33
N ILE A 322 -8.36 0.41 19.33
CA ILE A 322 -7.34 1.45 19.30
C ILE A 322 -6.23 1.05 20.26
N CYS A 323 -5.01 0.94 19.76
CA CYS A 323 -3.84 0.77 20.62
C CYS A 323 -3.14 2.12 20.82
N SER A 324 -2.84 2.46 22.06
CA SER A 324 -2.16 3.71 22.40
C SER A 324 -1.02 3.49 23.38
N TYR A 325 0.09 4.20 23.14
CA TYR A 325 1.20 4.34 24.08
C TYR A 325 1.75 5.76 23.95
N ASN A 326 1.52 6.59 24.98
CA ASN A 326 1.81 8.02 24.98
C ASN A 326 1.16 8.77 23.81
N GLY A 327 -0.14 8.54 23.61
CA GLY A 327 -0.93 9.08 22.50
C GLY A 327 -1.68 10.38 22.81
N GLY A 328 -1.42 11.03 23.95
CA GLY A 328 -2.25 12.13 24.46
C GLY A 328 -2.39 13.31 23.50
N ARG A 329 -1.40 13.53 22.61
CA ARG A 329 -1.46 14.62 21.62
C ARG A 329 -2.50 14.43 20.52
N THR A 330 -2.80 13.19 20.13
CA THR A 330 -3.62 12.88 18.94
C THR A 330 -4.90 12.13 19.29
N LEU A 331 -4.95 11.49 20.46
CA LEU A 331 -6.06 10.64 20.88
C LEU A 331 -7.42 11.35 20.85
N ALA A 332 -7.51 12.61 21.29
CA ALA A 332 -8.78 13.34 21.28
C ALA A 332 -9.36 13.50 19.87
N ALA A 333 -8.52 13.76 18.86
CA ALA A 333 -8.96 13.86 17.47
C ALA A 333 -9.39 12.48 16.92
N CYS A 334 -8.65 11.42 17.28
CA CYS A 334 -8.99 10.03 16.96
C CYS A 334 -10.38 9.67 17.48
N LEU A 335 -10.62 9.80 18.79
CA LEU A 335 -11.90 9.44 19.42
C LEU A 335 -13.07 10.29 18.91
N ASN A 336 -12.85 11.58 18.68
CA ASN A 336 -13.87 12.45 18.06
C ASN A 336 -14.26 12.03 16.64
N SER A 337 -13.30 11.51 15.85
CA SER A 337 -13.60 11.01 14.51
C SER A 337 -14.40 9.71 14.55
N LEU A 338 -14.06 8.81 15.47
CA LEU A 338 -14.78 7.55 15.65
C LEU A 338 -16.21 7.76 16.18
N GLY A 339 -16.45 8.80 16.96
CA GLY A 339 -17.79 9.19 17.41
C GLY A 339 -18.71 9.73 16.30
N LYS A 340 -18.19 9.96 15.09
CA LYS A 340 -18.93 10.49 13.94
C LYS A 340 -19.15 9.47 12.83
N LEU A 341 -18.80 8.20 13.03
CA LEU A 341 -18.86 7.19 11.98
C LEU A 341 -20.30 6.94 11.52
N ASN A 342 -20.49 6.88 10.21
CA ASN A 342 -21.72 6.51 9.53
C ASN A 342 -21.79 4.98 9.40
N TYR A 343 -21.95 4.30 10.53
CA TYR A 343 -22.13 2.85 10.60
C TYR A 343 -23.07 2.51 11.77
N PRO A 344 -24.06 1.62 11.58
CA PRO A 344 -25.14 1.45 12.55
C PRO A 344 -24.68 0.82 13.88
N ASP A 345 -23.79 -0.18 13.83
CA ASP A 345 -23.58 -1.10 14.95
C ASP A 345 -22.10 -1.34 15.26
N TYR A 346 -21.51 -0.53 16.15
CA TYR A 346 -20.11 -0.69 16.56
C TYR A 346 -19.85 -0.32 18.03
N GLU A 347 -18.74 -0.81 18.57
CA GLU A 347 -18.14 -0.36 19.84
C GLU A 347 -16.72 0.14 19.62
N VAL A 348 -16.23 0.99 20.53
CA VAL A 348 -14.85 1.50 20.50
C VAL A 348 -14.14 1.05 21.77
N ILE A 349 -12.98 0.40 21.59
CA ILE A 349 -12.14 -0.13 22.66
C ILE A 349 -10.78 0.55 22.55
N LEU A 350 -10.38 1.25 23.62
CA LEU A 350 -9.06 1.87 23.72
C LEU A 350 -8.20 1.05 24.67
N VAL A 351 -7.12 0.46 24.14
CA VAL A 351 -6.11 -0.26 24.91
C VAL A 351 -4.90 0.65 25.10
N ASP A 352 -4.67 1.05 26.35
CA ASP A 352 -3.54 1.84 26.79
C ASP A 352 -2.42 0.94 27.32
N ASP A 353 -1.33 0.87 26.57
CA ASP A 353 -0.15 0.02 26.83
C ASP A 353 0.83 0.68 27.81
N GLY A 354 0.31 1.23 28.91
CA GLY A 354 1.08 1.81 29.99
C GLY A 354 1.57 3.23 29.71
N SER A 355 0.71 4.09 29.16
CA SER A 355 1.02 5.50 28.90
C SER A 355 1.32 6.27 30.19
N THR A 356 2.24 7.23 30.09
CA THR A 356 2.67 8.11 31.19
C THR A 356 2.26 9.57 30.98
N ASP A 357 1.56 9.86 29.89
CA ASP A 357 1.07 11.18 29.52
C ASP A 357 -0.43 11.36 29.82
N ASP A 358 -1.05 12.38 29.25
CA ASP A 358 -2.46 12.73 29.48
C ASP A 358 -3.47 11.74 28.81
N THR A 359 -3.01 10.60 28.28
CA THR A 359 -3.85 9.60 27.58
C THR A 359 -5.05 9.16 28.43
N ALA A 360 -4.83 8.81 29.71
CA ALA A 360 -5.90 8.38 30.62
C ALA A 360 -6.91 9.51 30.91
N TYR A 361 -6.43 10.76 31.06
CA TYR A 361 -7.28 11.92 31.28
C TYR A 361 -8.18 12.20 30.07
N ILE A 362 -7.64 12.09 28.85
CA ILE A 362 -8.40 12.26 27.61
C ILE A 362 -9.42 11.13 27.45
N ALA A 363 -9.02 9.88 27.70
CA ALA A 363 -9.92 8.72 27.62
C ALA A 363 -11.16 8.89 28.52
N ALA A 364 -10.99 9.45 29.73
CA ALA A 364 -12.08 9.71 30.66
C ALA A 364 -13.14 10.70 30.14
N GLN A 365 -12.81 11.53 29.13
CA GLN A 365 -13.76 12.46 28.51
C GLN A 365 -14.70 11.78 27.49
N PHE A 366 -14.43 10.52 27.15
CA PHE A 366 -15.22 9.73 26.18
C PHE A 366 -15.82 8.49 26.87
N PRO A 367 -16.86 8.64 27.70
CA PRO A 367 -17.43 7.54 28.49
C PRO A 367 -18.01 6.39 27.65
N GLN A 368 -18.31 6.64 26.37
CA GLN A 368 -18.74 5.64 25.40
C GLN A 368 -17.61 4.70 24.93
N VAL A 369 -16.36 5.07 25.19
CA VAL A 369 -15.18 4.28 24.80
C VAL A 369 -14.81 3.35 25.95
N ARG A 370 -14.65 2.06 25.64
CA ARG A 370 -14.19 1.08 26.62
C ARG A 370 -12.68 1.21 26.79
N TYR A 371 -12.25 1.87 27.86
CA TYR A 371 -10.84 2.02 28.21
C TYR A 371 -10.30 0.79 28.95
N ILE A 372 -9.16 0.28 28.51
CA ILE A 372 -8.43 -0.83 29.11
C ILE A 372 -6.98 -0.39 29.30
N HIS A 373 -6.50 -0.40 30.54
CA HIS A 373 -5.11 -0.09 30.87
C HIS A 373 -4.34 -1.37 31.17
N GLN A 374 -3.14 -1.50 30.61
CA GLN A 374 -2.19 -2.59 30.88
C GLN A 374 -0.77 -2.07 31.07
N SER A 375 0.12 -2.87 31.63
CA SER A 375 1.56 -2.58 31.61
C SER A 375 2.12 -2.66 30.20
N ASN A 376 3.17 -1.89 29.89
CA ASN A 376 3.77 -1.85 28.57
C ASN A 376 4.36 -3.22 28.15
N HIS A 377 3.60 -3.93 27.32
CA HIS A 377 3.99 -5.21 26.74
C HIS A 377 4.25 -5.12 25.24
N GLY A 378 3.88 -4.01 24.58
CA GLY A 378 4.09 -3.75 23.17
C GLY A 378 2.82 -3.89 22.33
N LEU A 379 2.92 -3.43 21.08
CA LEU A 379 1.79 -3.24 20.17
C LEU A 379 0.95 -4.50 19.94
N SER A 380 1.58 -5.63 19.63
CA SER A 380 0.84 -6.89 19.39
C SER A 380 0.06 -7.37 20.61
N HIS A 381 0.63 -7.17 21.81
CA HIS A 381 -0.06 -7.54 23.05
C HIS A 381 -1.30 -6.66 23.26
N ALA A 382 -1.16 -5.34 23.06
CA ALA A 382 -2.30 -4.42 23.12
C ALA A 382 -3.40 -4.77 22.09
N ARG A 383 -3.03 -5.14 20.85
CA ARG A 383 -3.98 -5.57 19.81
C ARG A 383 -4.74 -6.83 20.21
N ASN A 384 -4.05 -7.79 20.82
CA ASN A 384 -4.67 -9.03 21.32
C ASN A 384 -5.57 -8.76 22.54
N THR A 385 -5.15 -7.91 23.49
CA THR A 385 -5.98 -7.50 24.63
C THR A 385 -7.30 -6.88 24.15
N GLY A 386 -7.23 -6.03 23.12
CA GLY A 386 -8.41 -5.47 22.48
C GLY A 386 -9.30 -6.53 21.84
N ALA A 387 -8.72 -7.50 21.12
CA ALA A 387 -9.47 -8.59 20.48
C ALA A 387 -10.20 -9.50 21.47
N VAL A 388 -9.58 -9.76 22.63
CA VAL A 388 -10.17 -10.54 23.72
C VAL A 388 -11.33 -9.78 24.37
N ALA A 389 -11.22 -8.46 24.51
CA ALA A 389 -12.27 -7.63 25.08
C ALA A 389 -13.44 -7.37 24.11
N ALA A 390 -13.18 -7.43 22.80
CA ALA A 390 -14.13 -7.17 21.73
C ALA A 390 -15.29 -8.17 21.71
N LYS A 391 -16.49 -7.68 21.38
CA LYS A 391 -17.70 -8.49 21.16
C LYS A 391 -18.09 -8.60 19.67
N GLY A 392 -17.44 -7.82 18.82
CA GLY A 392 -17.65 -7.75 17.38
C GLY A 392 -17.44 -9.09 16.67
N GLU A 393 -18.24 -9.30 15.63
CA GLU A 393 -17.99 -10.32 14.61
C GLU A 393 -16.78 -9.92 13.77
N VAL A 394 -16.59 -8.61 13.57
CA VAL A 394 -15.45 -8.02 12.86
C VAL A 394 -14.63 -7.18 13.85
N LEU A 395 -13.31 -7.36 13.80
CA LEU A 395 -12.32 -6.58 14.53
C LEU A 395 -11.70 -5.57 13.58
N ALA A 396 -11.93 -4.27 13.82
CA ALA A 396 -11.32 -3.18 13.05
C ALA A 396 -10.25 -2.50 13.90
N TYR A 397 -9.04 -2.35 13.36
CA TYR A 397 -7.91 -1.75 14.04
C TYR A 397 -7.59 -0.38 13.48
N THR A 398 -7.33 0.56 14.38
CA THR A 398 -6.73 1.86 14.09
C THR A 398 -5.80 2.28 15.22
N ASP A 399 -4.98 3.31 15.01
CA ASP A 399 -3.98 3.77 15.99
C ASP A 399 -4.41 5.11 16.60
N SER A 400 -3.91 5.44 17.79
CA SER A 400 -4.27 6.73 18.45
C SER A 400 -3.77 7.99 17.72
N ASP A 401 -2.92 7.83 16.70
CA ASP A 401 -2.44 8.88 15.80
C ASP A 401 -3.18 8.87 14.44
N CYS A 402 -4.35 8.24 14.39
CA CYS A 402 -5.22 8.18 13.22
C CYS A 402 -6.54 8.92 13.43
N MET A 403 -7.06 9.50 12.35
CA MET A 403 -8.40 10.06 12.27
C MET A 403 -9.17 9.31 11.18
N ALA A 404 -10.29 8.68 11.52
CA ALA A 404 -11.09 7.92 10.57
C ALA A 404 -11.99 8.87 9.76
N ASP A 405 -12.17 8.59 8.48
CA ASP A 405 -13.25 9.20 7.70
C ASP A 405 -14.61 8.74 8.22
N VAL A 406 -15.63 9.61 8.11
CA VAL A 406 -17.00 9.31 8.55
C VAL A 406 -17.53 8.01 7.94
N ASP A 407 -17.14 7.68 6.71
CA ASP A 407 -17.58 6.47 6.00
C ASP A 407 -16.56 5.33 6.06
N TRP A 408 -15.55 5.43 6.93
CA TRP A 408 -14.46 4.46 7.02
C TRP A 408 -14.96 3.02 7.22
N LEU A 409 -15.80 2.79 8.24
CA LEU A 409 -16.38 1.47 8.49
C LEU A 409 -17.35 1.05 7.39
N TYR A 410 -18.13 1.99 6.84
CA TYR A 410 -19.04 1.72 5.73
C TYR A 410 -18.30 1.08 4.54
N TYR A 411 -17.19 1.68 4.12
CA TYR A 411 -16.40 1.17 2.99
C TYR A 411 -15.59 -0.09 3.33
N LEU A 412 -15.03 -0.21 4.55
CA LEU A 412 -14.35 -1.44 4.95
C LEU A 412 -15.32 -2.63 4.94
N ILE A 413 -16.42 -2.51 5.69
CA ILE A 413 -17.36 -3.60 5.87
C ILE A 413 -18.10 -3.90 4.57
N GLY A 414 -18.48 -2.86 3.81
CA GLY A 414 -19.08 -3.03 2.49
C GLY A 414 -18.20 -3.89 1.57
N THR A 415 -16.89 -3.67 1.54
CA THR A 415 -15.97 -4.53 0.78
C THR A 415 -15.84 -5.93 1.39
N LEU A 416 -15.74 -6.03 2.72
CA LEU A 416 -15.57 -7.30 3.43
C LEU A 416 -16.74 -8.28 3.20
N VAL A 417 -17.98 -7.78 3.16
CA VAL A 417 -19.18 -8.61 2.97
C VAL A 417 -19.51 -8.90 1.51
N CYS A 418 -18.88 -8.19 0.56
CA CYS A 418 -19.14 -8.37 -0.89
C CYS A 418 -18.44 -9.58 -1.50
N GLY A 419 -17.57 -10.28 -0.77
CA GLY A 419 -16.86 -11.46 -1.25
C GLY A 419 -16.35 -12.33 -0.11
N ASP A 420 -15.74 -13.46 -0.47
CA ASP A 420 -15.17 -14.42 0.48
C ASP A 420 -13.80 -13.93 0.97
N TYR A 421 -13.81 -12.85 1.75
CA TYR A 421 -12.62 -12.21 2.30
C TYR A 421 -12.51 -12.47 3.81
N ALA A 422 -11.30 -12.76 4.28
CA ALA A 422 -11.03 -12.90 5.71
C ALA A 422 -10.77 -11.55 6.38
N GLY A 423 -10.28 -10.59 5.61
CA GLY A 423 -10.03 -9.23 6.06
C GLY A 423 -9.97 -8.23 4.92
N VAL A 424 -9.92 -6.96 5.29
CA VAL A 424 -9.92 -5.81 4.41
C VAL A 424 -9.08 -4.70 5.02
N GLY A 425 -8.39 -3.92 4.20
CA GLY A 425 -7.76 -2.67 4.64
C GLY A 425 -8.02 -1.54 3.67
N GLY A 426 -7.54 -0.35 4.03
CA GLY A 426 -7.69 0.84 3.22
C GLY A 426 -6.44 1.72 3.19
N PRO A 427 -6.49 2.85 2.45
CA PRO A 427 -5.40 3.79 2.39
C PRO A 427 -5.22 4.58 3.69
N ASN A 428 -3.96 4.87 4.01
CA ASN A 428 -3.51 5.66 5.13
C ASN A 428 -2.89 6.96 4.61
N VAL A 429 -3.74 7.97 4.50
CA VAL A 429 -3.47 9.28 3.91
C VAL A 429 -2.70 10.14 4.89
N THR A 430 -1.75 10.93 4.40
CA THR A 430 -1.03 11.87 5.29
C THR A 430 -1.82 13.16 5.40
N PRO A 431 -2.09 13.67 6.62
CA PRO A 431 -2.72 14.97 6.77
C PRO A 431 -1.81 16.08 6.22
N PRO A 432 -2.37 17.22 5.76
CA PRO A 432 -1.58 18.33 5.21
C PRO A 432 -0.45 18.76 6.13
N ALA A 433 0.71 19.01 5.54
CA ALA A 433 1.91 19.37 6.28
C ALA A 433 1.77 20.74 6.95
N GLN A 434 2.10 20.81 8.24
CA GLN A 434 2.14 22.08 8.97
C GLN A 434 3.43 22.85 8.67
N ASN A 435 4.50 22.14 8.30
CA ASN A 435 5.81 22.71 7.99
C ASN A 435 6.53 21.92 6.88
N TRP A 436 7.60 22.50 6.34
CA TRP A 436 8.32 21.92 5.20
C TRP A 436 9.04 20.60 5.54
N VAL A 437 9.50 20.40 6.79
CA VAL A 437 10.15 19.15 7.21
C VAL A 437 9.15 18.00 7.20
N GLN A 438 7.94 18.24 7.71
CA GLN A 438 6.82 17.32 7.64
C GLN A 438 6.50 16.93 6.20
N ALA A 439 6.47 17.89 5.27
CA ALA A 439 6.26 17.62 3.85
C ALA A 439 7.36 16.72 3.27
N CYS A 440 8.63 16.98 3.61
CA CYS A 440 9.76 16.14 3.18
C CYS A 440 9.69 14.72 3.74
N VAL A 441 9.39 14.55 5.02
CA VAL A 441 9.27 13.22 5.66
C VAL A 441 8.11 12.43 5.07
N SER A 442 7.01 13.11 4.72
CA SER A 442 5.85 12.48 4.09
C SER A 442 6.14 12.00 2.68
N ALA A 443 6.97 12.75 1.93
CA ALA A 443 7.43 12.40 0.59
C ALA A 443 8.61 11.42 0.57
N ALA A 444 9.24 11.14 1.72
CA ALA A 444 10.39 10.25 1.81
C ALA A 444 9.99 8.77 1.61
N PRO A 445 10.88 7.94 1.04
CA PRO A 445 10.60 6.52 0.87
C PRO A 445 10.54 5.78 2.21
N GLY A 446 9.82 4.65 2.24
CA GLY A 446 9.76 3.75 3.39
C GLY A 446 8.70 4.07 4.44
N GLY A 447 7.69 4.89 4.10
CA GLY A 447 6.48 5.05 4.91
C GLY A 447 5.60 3.78 4.93
N PRO A 448 4.67 3.66 5.89
CA PRO A 448 3.72 2.56 5.93
C PRO A 448 2.79 2.64 4.70
N SER A 449 2.64 1.53 3.98
CA SER A 449 1.75 1.47 2.81
C SER A 449 1.22 0.05 2.62
N HIS A 450 0.02 -0.05 2.05
CA HIS A 450 -0.55 -1.30 1.57
C HIS A 450 0.21 -1.81 0.33
N VAL A 451 0.16 -3.12 0.11
CA VAL A 451 0.76 -3.81 -1.03
C VAL A 451 -0.34 -4.61 -1.71
N LEU A 452 -0.60 -4.35 -2.99
CA LEU A 452 -1.73 -4.93 -3.72
C LEU A 452 -1.28 -6.02 -4.71
N LEU A 453 -1.88 -7.20 -4.63
CA LEU A 453 -1.73 -8.27 -5.62
C LEU A 453 -2.54 -7.97 -6.88
N THR A 454 -3.73 -7.40 -6.71
CA THR A 454 -4.63 -6.93 -7.77
C THR A 454 -5.25 -5.60 -7.35
N ASP A 455 -6.06 -4.95 -8.19
CA ASP A 455 -6.73 -3.70 -7.82
C ASP A 455 -7.67 -3.82 -6.60
N THR A 456 -7.99 -5.03 -6.13
CA THR A 456 -8.92 -5.28 -5.02
C THR A 456 -8.40 -6.25 -3.95
N ILE A 457 -7.26 -6.91 -4.18
CA ILE A 457 -6.68 -7.90 -3.27
C ILE A 457 -5.33 -7.39 -2.77
N ALA A 458 -5.15 -7.39 -1.46
CA ALA A 458 -3.92 -7.00 -0.80
C ALA A 458 -3.07 -8.20 -0.40
N GLU A 459 -1.74 -8.07 -0.56
CA GLU A 459 -0.76 -8.91 0.12
C GLU A 459 -0.51 -8.41 1.55
N HIS A 460 -0.63 -7.10 1.77
CA HIS A 460 -0.41 -6.48 3.07
C HIS A 460 -1.25 -5.22 3.21
N ILE A 461 -1.86 -5.07 4.39
CA ILE A 461 -2.60 -3.88 4.82
C ILE A 461 -2.00 -3.39 6.15
N PRO A 462 -1.77 -2.07 6.31
CA PRO A 462 -1.12 -1.54 7.51
C PRO A 462 -1.97 -1.67 8.78
N GLY A 463 -1.31 -1.84 9.92
CA GLY A 463 -1.93 -1.99 11.24
C GLY A 463 -2.91 -0.87 11.66
N CYS A 464 -2.75 0.32 11.09
CA CYS A 464 -3.56 1.49 11.40
C CYS A 464 -4.87 1.60 10.60
N ASN A 465 -5.08 0.72 9.59
CA ASN A 465 -6.27 0.69 8.77
C ASN A 465 -6.55 -0.72 8.23
N MET A 466 -7.00 -1.60 9.12
CA MET A 466 -7.31 -3.00 8.80
C MET A 466 -8.52 -3.50 9.57
N ALA A 467 -9.29 -4.41 8.99
CA ALA A 467 -10.38 -5.11 9.64
C ALA A 467 -10.41 -6.58 9.24
N PHE A 468 -10.74 -7.47 10.18
CA PHE A 468 -10.81 -8.90 9.95
C PHE A 468 -12.02 -9.50 10.64
N TYR A 469 -12.55 -10.59 10.08
CA TYR A 469 -13.47 -11.41 10.84
C TYR A 469 -12.77 -12.02 12.05
N ARG A 470 -13.48 -12.13 13.18
CA ARG A 470 -13.00 -12.79 14.38
C ARG A 470 -12.52 -14.21 14.11
N TRP A 471 -13.28 -14.99 13.32
CA TRP A 471 -12.89 -16.36 13.00
C TRP A 471 -11.52 -16.44 12.31
N ALA A 472 -11.20 -15.46 11.45
CA ALA A 472 -9.93 -15.42 10.73
C ALA A 472 -8.78 -15.07 11.68
N PHE A 473 -9.02 -14.13 12.60
CA PHE A 473 -8.09 -13.78 13.66
C PHE A 473 -7.79 -14.97 14.58
N ASP A 474 -8.83 -15.68 15.02
CA ASP A 474 -8.70 -16.83 15.91
C ASP A 474 -8.00 -18.01 15.20
N ASN A 475 -8.29 -18.23 13.92
CA ASN A 475 -7.70 -19.31 13.11
C ASN A 475 -6.16 -19.20 13.00
N VAL A 476 -5.63 -17.98 12.95
CA VAL A 476 -4.17 -17.75 12.89
C VAL A 476 -3.54 -17.53 14.27
N GLY A 477 -4.32 -17.53 15.35
CA GLY A 477 -3.82 -17.35 16.72
C GLY A 477 -3.51 -15.89 17.11
N GLY A 478 -4.12 -14.91 16.42
CA GLY A 478 -3.95 -13.48 16.71
C GLY A 478 -2.59 -12.88 16.30
N PHE A 479 -2.23 -11.72 16.86
CA PHE A 479 -0.92 -11.08 16.61
C PHE A 479 0.17 -11.74 17.46
N ASP A 480 1.36 -11.92 16.90
CA ASP A 480 2.46 -12.54 17.63
C ASP A 480 3.11 -11.54 18.62
N PRO A 481 3.11 -11.81 19.95
CA PRO A 481 3.66 -10.91 20.95
C PRO A 481 5.16 -10.61 20.82
N GLU A 482 5.93 -11.36 20.02
CA GLU A 482 7.34 -11.06 19.72
C GLU A 482 7.49 -9.69 19.05
N TYR A 483 6.48 -9.22 18.31
CA TYR A 483 6.46 -7.91 17.66
C TYR A 483 5.96 -6.82 18.61
N ARG A 484 6.90 -6.10 19.24
CA ARG A 484 6.56 -5.03 20.19
C ARG A 484 6.40 -3.64 19.55
N LYS A 485 7.04 -3.40 18.40
CA LYS A 485 7.13 -2.07 17.77
C LYS A 485 6.52 -1.99 16.36
N ALA A 486 6.79 -2.97 15.51
CA ALA A 486 6.41 -2.99 14.10
C ALA A 486 6.51 -4.41 13.52
N GLY A 487 5.88 -4.62 12.36
CA GLY A 487 5.94 -5.87 11.59
C GLY A 487 4.92 -6.92 11.99
N ASP A 488 4.09 -6.63 12.98
CA ASP A 488 3.01 -7.50 13.41
C ASP A 488 1.86 -7.56 12.39
N ASP A 489 1.59 -6.43 11.72
CA ASP A 489 0.67 -6.36 10.58
C ASP A 489 1.15 -7.22 9.39
N VAL A 490 2.43 -7.15 9.05
CA VAL A 490 3.05 -7.96 7.99
C VAL A 490 2.97 -9.46 8.31
N ASP A 491 3.39 -9.85 9.52
CA ASP A 491 3.35 -11.23 10.00
C ASP A 491 1.92 -11.79 9.96
N PHE A 492 0.96 -11.04 10.49
CA PHE A 492 -0.45 -11.43 10.52
C PHE A 492 -1.04 -11.59 9.10
N CYS A 493 -0.79 -10.64 8.20
CA CYS A 493 -1.24 -10.73 6.80
C CYS A 493 -0.65 -11.93 6.07
N TRP A 494 0.63 -12.24 6.29
CA TRP A 494 1.27 -13.41 5.67
C TRP A 494 0.77 -14.73 6.24
N ARG A 495 0.55 -14.82 7.56
CA ARG A 495 -0.05 -16.02 8.18
C ARG A 495 -1.47 -16.27 7.68
N LEU A 496 -2.29 -15.22 7.53
CA LEU A 496 -3.62 -15.34 6.92
C LEU A 496 -3.55 -15.90 5.49
N GLN A 497 -2.68 -15.35 4.65
CA GLN A 497 -2.51 -15.83 3.27
C GLN A 497 -1.97 -17.27 3.22
N GLN A 498 -1.05 -17.64 4.12
CA GLN A 498 -0.55 -19.01 4.24
C GLN A 498 -1.65 -19.99 4.70
N ALA A 499 -2.64 -19.53 5.45
CA ALA A 499 -3.84 -20.28 5.81
C ALA A 499 -4.89 -20.33 4.67
N GLY A 500 -4.58 -19.84 3.47
CA GLY A 500 -5.47 -19.84 2.31
C GLY A 500 -6.53 -18.73 2.32
N CYS A 501 -6.44 -17.77 3.24
CA CYS A 501 -7.38 -16.66 3.33
C CYS A 501 -7.02 -15.52 2.35
N VAL A 502 -8.04 -14.81 1.86
CA VAL A 502 -7.88 -13.66 0.96
C VAL A 502 -8.11 -12.36 1.74
N ILE A 503 -7.24 -11.38 1.52
CA ILE A 503 -7.33 -10.04 2.11
C ILE A 503 -7.75 -9.06 1.00
N ALA A 504 -8.89 -8.39 1.19
CA ALA A 504 -9.38 -7.37 0.29
C ALA A 504 -8.75 -6.00 0.54
N PHE A 505 -8.89 -5.11 -0.44
CA PHE A 505 -8.52 -3.71 -0.33
C PHE A 505 -9.70 -2.82 -0.72
N SER A 506 -10.06 -1.90 0.17
CA SER A 506 -11.05 -0.86 -0.07
C SER A 506 -10.33 0.47 -0.26
N PRO A 507 -10.25 0.99 -1.51
CA PRO A 507 -9.46 2.19 -1.79
C PRO A 507 -10.09 3.46 -1.22
N THR A 508 -11.28 3.40 -0.63
CA THR A 508 -12.05 4.55 -0.13
C THR A 508 -12.28 4.49 1.38
N ALA A 509 -11.87 3.41 2.04
CA ALA A 509 -11.82 3.32 3.49
C ALA A 509 -10.62 4.13 4.03
N ILE A 510 -10.75 5.45 4.09
CA ILE A 510 -9.62 6.35 4.39
C ILE A 510 -9.43 6.53 5.90
N VAL A 511 -8.16 6.52 6.29
CA VAL A 511 -7.70 7.01 7.59
C VAL A 511 -6.61 8.04 7.36
N TRP A 512 -6.71 9.20 8.02
CA TRP A 512 -5.61 10.16 8.09
C TRP A 512 -4.63 9.73 9.18
N HIS A 513 -3.39 9.44 8.81
CA HIS A 513 -2.35 8.99 9.74
C HIS A 513 -1.37 10.12 10.03
N TYR A 514 -1.35 10.64 11.26
CA TYR A 514 -0.39 11.63 11.71
C TYR A 514 0.99 10.99 11.86
N ARG A 515 1.74 10.96 10.76
CA ARG A 515 3.12 10.44 10.75
C ARG A 515 4.00 11.21 11.73
N ARG A 516 5.09 10.57 12.17
CA ARG A 516 6.05 11.22 13.08
C ARG A 516 6.91 12.23 12.30
N PHE A 517 6.54 13.51 12.37
CA PHE A 517 7.05 14.57 11.48
C PHE A 517 8.46 15.13 11.81
N THR A 518 9.28 14.43 12.59
CA THR A 518 10.67 14.83 12.89
C THR A 518 11.66 13.86 12.27
N LEU A 519 12.84 14.36 11.87
CA LEU A 519 13.91 13.54 11.30
C LEU A 519 14.32 12.39 12.23
N GLN A 520 14.47 12.68 13.52
CA GLN A 520 14.81 11.68 14.53
C GLN A 520 13.74 10.59 14.63
N ALA A 521 12.46 10.97 14.60
CA ALA A 521 11.38 10.00 14.68
C ALA A 521 11.24 9.17 13.40
N PHE A 522 11.50 9.75 12.23
CA PHE A 522 11.60 9.01 10.97
C PHE A 522 12.73 7.98 11.02
N LEU A 523 13.95 8.36 11.43
CA LEU A 523 15.07 7.43 11.53
C LEU A 523 14.79 6.31 12.56
N LYS A 524 14.18 6.65 13.71
CA LYS A 524 13.74 5.66 14.71
C LYS A 524 12.67 4.71 14.17
N GLN A 525 11.79 5.18 13.29
CA GLN A 525 10.81 4.34 12.60
C GLN A 525 11.50 3.39 11.61
N GLN A 526 12.47 3.88 10.82
CA GLN A 526 13.23 3.04 9.89
C GLN A 526 14.09 2.00 10.62
N ASP A 527 14.63 2.36 11.79
CA ASP A 527 15.28 1.43 12.71
C ASP A 527 14.31 0.32 13.17
N GLY A 528 13.13 0.70 13.68
CA GLY A 528 12.10 -0.27 14.08
C GLY A 528 11.64 -1.19 12.92
N TYR A 529 11.55 -0.68 11.70
CA TYR A 529 11.26 -1.50 10.52
C TYR A 529 12.40 -2.46 10.16
N GLY A 530 13.66 -2.07 10.35
CA GLY A 530 14.80 -2.96 10.15
C GLY A 530 14.83 -4.10 11.19
N GLU A 531 14.51 -3.80 12.45
CA GLU A 531 14.33 -4.78 13.52
C GLU A 531 13.22 -5.78 13.15
N ALA A 532 12.04 -5.27 12.77
CA ALA A 532 10.89 -6.06 12.37
C ALA A 532 11.16 -6.97 11.16
N GLU A 533 11.81 -6.44 10.10
CA GLU A 533 12.21 -7.23 8.93
C GLU A 533 13.11 -8.41 9.32
N SER A 534 14.02 -8.21 10.28
CA SER A 534 14.90 -9.28 10.74
C SER A 534 14.13 -10.38 11.46
N LEU A 535 13.09 -10.04 12.24
CA LEU A 535 12.25 -11.01 12.95
C LEU A 535 11.37 -11.79 11.97
N LEU A 536 10.67 -11.06 11.09
CA LEU A 536 9.85 -11.60 10.00
C LEU A 536 10.63 -12.59 9.14
N ARG A 537 11.91 -12.28 8.84
CA ARG A 537 12.75 -13.15 8.02
C ARG A 537 12.87 -14.57 8.58
N PHE A 538 12.87 -14.77 9.89
CA PHE A 538 13.02 -16.12 10.46
C PHE A 538 11.74 -16.94 10.34
N LYS A 539 10.56 -16.30 10.38
CA LYS A 539 9.25 -16.97 10.26
C LYS A 539 8.81 -17.14 8.81
N HIS A 540 9.16 -16.18 7.95
CA HIS A 540 8.57 -16.01 6.62
C HIS A 540 9.64 -15.93 5.53
N LEU A 541 10.60 -16.85 5.52
CA LEU A 541 11.77 -16.85 4.61
C LEU A 541 11.42 -16.75 3.12
N ILE A 542 10.30 -17.35 2.70
CA ILE A 542 9.83 -17.33 1.30
C ILE A 542 9.53 -15.91 0.78
N PHE A 543 9.31 -14.96 1.69
CA PHE A 543 9.05 -13.56 1.38
C PHE A 543 10.29 -12.67 1.51
N PHE A 544 11.50 -13.23 1.48
CA PHE A 544 12.75 -12.46 1.54
C PHE A 544 13.72 -12.79 0.40
N GLY A 545 14.40 -11.76 -0.12
CA GLY A 545 15.45 -11.91 -1.13
C GLY A 545 16.81 -12.33 -0.55
N PRO A 546 17.81 -12.60 -1.41
CA PRO A 546 19.16 -13.02 -0.98
C PRO A 546 19.85 -12.00 -0.05
N THR A 547 19.58 -10.70 -0.26
CA THR A 547 20.09 -9.56 0.53
C THR A 547 19.34 -9.35 1.85
N GLY A 548 18.29 -10.14 2.12
CA GLY A 548 17.49 -10.02 3.34
C GLY A 548 16.46 -8.89 3.36
N THR A 549 16.17 -8.28 2.21
CA THR A 549 15.02 -7.37 2.05
C THR A 549 13.73 -8.18 1.84
N ALA A 550 12.62 -7.70 2.38
CA ALA A 550 11.31 -8.28 2.10
C ALA A 550 11.02 -8.20 0.58
N LYS A 551 10.55 -9.30 0.02
CA LYS A 551 10.12 -9.46 -1.36
C LYS A 551 8.61 -9.53 -1.37
N TRP A 552 8.00 -8.43 -1.82
CA TRP A 552 6.58 -8.34 -2.07
C TRP A 552 6.25 -8.93 -3.44
N ARG A 553 5.16 -9.70 -3.51
CA ARG A 553 4.58 -10.19 -4.78
C ARG A 553 3.74 -9.09 -5.45
N GLY A 554 3.07 -8.29 -4.63
CA GLY A 554 2.22 -7.19 -5.06
C GLY A 554 2.97 -5.90 -5.32
N GLN A 555 2.20 -4.84 -5.50
CA GLN A 555 2.65 -3.52 -5.86
C GLN A 555 2.13 -2.46 -4.90
N ILE A 556 2.99 -1.47 -4.62
CA ILE A 556 2.60 -0.19 -4.01
C ILE A 556 2.33 0.84 -5.12
N TYR A 557 1.13 1.43 -5.11
CA TYR A 557 0.73 2.50 -6.02
C TYR A 557 1.34 3.85 -5.58
N GLY A 558 1.59 4.76 -6.54
CA GLY A 558 2.08 6.12 -6.26
C GLY A 558 3.54 6.27 -5.81
N THR A 559 4.27 5.18 -5.49
CA THR A 559 5.66 5.31 -5.00
C THR A 559 6.63 5.70 -6.12
N PRO A 560 7.49 6.73 -5.93
CA PRO A 560 8.55 7.06 -6.87
C PRO A 560 9.51 5.87 -7.03
N ARG A 561 9.69 5.36 -8.27
CA ARG A 561 10.64 4.28 -8.56
C ARG A 561 11.88 4.80 -9.26
N PHE A 562 13.04 4.20 -9.00
CA PHE A 562 14.23 4.40 -9.84
C PHE A 562 14.02 3.73 -11.20
N SER A 563 13.85 4.50 -12.28
CA SER A 563 13.62 3.95 -13.64
C SER A 563 14.42 4.61 -14.76
N TRP A 564 15.52 5.31 -14.44
CA TRP A 564 16.29 6.06 -15.45
C TRP A 564 16.90 5.18 -16.54
N PHE A 565 17.47 4.01 -16.16
CA PHE A 565 18.22 3.15 -17.08
C PHE A 565 17.66 1.72 -17.23
N ALA A 566 16.84 1.26 -16.29
CA ALA A 566 16.21 -0.05 -16.31
C ALA A 566 14.75 0.03 -15.81
N ASN A 567 13.90 -0.92 -16.18
CA ASN A 567 12.52 -1.04 -15.71
C ASN A 567 11.62 0.18 -15.99
N ARG A 568 11.73 0.78 -17.19
CA ARG A 568 10.73 1.76 -17.62
C ARG A 568 9.35 1.09 -17.72
N PRO A 569 8.27 1.74 -17.25
CA PRO A 569 6.94 1.21 -17.42
C PRO A 569 6.62 1.09 -18.92
N VAL A 570 5.86 0.07 -19.28
CA VAL A 570 5.48 -0.21 -20.68
C VAL A 570 4.02 0.16 -20.84
N ILE A 571 3.69 0.96 -21.84
CA ILE A 571 2.30 1.24 -22.20
C ILE A 571 1.89 0.19 -23.22
N TYR A 572 0.83 -0.56 -22.92
CA TYR A 572 0.20 -1.41 -23.92
C TYR A 572 -0.65 -0.54 -24.83
N HIS A 573 -0.27 -0.47 -26.11
CA HIS A 573 -0.93 0.39 -27.09
C HIS A 573 -2.04 -0.33 -27.87
N GLY A 574 -2.13 -1.66 -27.76
CA GLY A 574 -2.91 -2.46 -28.71
C GLY A 574 -2.31 -2.43 -30.12
N ILE A 575 -3.02 -3.04 -31.06
CA ILE A 575 -2.64 -3.01 -32.49
C ILE A 575 -2.77 -1.57 -32.98
N PHE A 576 -1.73 -1.06 -33.66
CA PHE A 576 -1.64 0.31 -34.18
C PHE A 576 -1.80 1.47 -33.19
N GLY A 577 -1.95 1.23 -31.88
CA GLY A 577 -2.28 2.29 -30.94
C GLY A 577 -3.77 2.51 -30.73
N GLU A 578 -4.61 1.55 -31.14
CA GLU A 578 -6.08 1.63 -31.07
C GLU A 578 -6.65 0.69 -30.00
N GLY A 579 -5.83 0.24 -29.04
CA GLY A 579 -6.35 -0.50 -27.90
C GLY A 579 -7.41 0.31 -27.14
N PHE A 580 -8.57 -0.28 -26.87
CA PHE A 580 -9.65 0.35 -26.11
C PHE A 580 -9.27 0.67 -24.65
N PHE A 581 -8.38 -0.14 -24.06
CA PHE A 581 -7.83 0.06 -22.72
C PHE A 581 -6.30 -0.01 -22.79
N GLN A 582 -5.67 1.15 -22.95
CA GLN A 582 -4.21 1.23 -22.99
C GLN A 582 -3.68 1.48 -21.59
N SER A 583 -3.14 0.43 -20.99
CA SER A 583 -2.66 0.46 -19.62
C SER A 583 -1.16 0.65 -19.52
N ILE A 584 -0.73 1.40 -18.50
CA ILE A 584 0.67 1.44 -18.10
C ILE A 584 0.96 0.26 -17.19
N TYR A 585 1.81 -0.66 -17.66
CA TYR A 585 2.28 -1.79 -16.88
C TYR A 585 3.55 -1.38 -16.14
N PRO A 586 3.45 -1.23 -14.81
CA PRO A 586 4.60 -0.91 -13.97
C PRO A 586 5.53 -2.13 -13.92
N ARG A 587 6.84 -1.90 -14.04
CA ARG A 587 7.84 -2.96 -13.82
C ARG A 587 8.24 -3.01 -12.35
N PRO A 588 8.59 -4.20 -11.81
CA PRO A 588 9.01 -4.35 -10.42
C PRO A 588 10.19 -3.42 -10.09
N GLN A 589 10.35 -3.12 -8.80
CA GLN A 589 11.44 -2.29 -8.30
C GLN A 589 12.77 -2.83 -8.82
N SER A 590 13.64 -1.94 -9.29
CA SER A 590 14.93 -2.35 -9.84
C SER A 590 15.78 -3.01 -8.75
N GLU A 591 16.09 -4.29 -8.92
CA GLU A 591 17.01 -5.02 -8.01
C GLU A 591 18.38 -4.34 -7.97
N ILE A 592 18.81 -3.73 -9.07
CA ILE A 592 20.04 -2.93 -9.15
C ILE A 592 19.95 -1.74 -8.19
N ALA A 593 18.84 -0.99 -8.20
CA ALA A 593 18.68 0.14 -7.29
C ALA A 593 18.66 -0.30 -5.82
N ALA A 594 18.00 -1.43 -5.52
CA ALA A 594 18.01 -2.01 -4.17
C ALA A 594 19.44 -2.43 -3.74
N TYR A 595 20.22 -3.00 -4.66
CA TYR A 595 21.60 -3.40 -4.40
C TYR A 595 22.53 -2.19 -4.22
N LEU A 596 22.43 -1.16 -5.06
CA LEU A 596 23.22 0.08 -4.96
C LEU A 596 22.96 0.85 -3.65
N SER A 597 21.81 0.64 -3.02
CA SER A 597 21.46 1.22 -1.73
C SER A 597 21.64 0.25 -0.55
N SER A 598 22.16 -0.96 -0.79
CA SER A 598 22.35 -1.98 0.25
C SER A 598 23.59 -1.73 1.11
N ILE A 599 23.57 -2.23 2.35
CA ILE A 599 24.73 -2.12 3.24
C ILE A 599 25.93 -2.91 2.73
N GLU A 600 25.72 -4.04 2.07
CA GLU A 600 26.82 -4.80 1.46
C GLU A 600 27.56 -3.97 0.42
N TRP A 601 26.83 -3.20 -0.39
CA TRP A 601 27.41 -2.28 -1.36
C TRP A 601 28.22 -1.17 -0.69
N PHE A 602 27.69 -0.57 0.38
CA PHE A 602 28.41 0.45 1.15
C PHE A 602 29.64 -0.11 1.86
N ALA A 603 29.53 -1.29 2.49
CA ALA A 603 30.65 -1.94 3.15
C ALA A 603 31.77 -2.29 2.15
N LEU A 604 31.40 -2.80 0.97
CA LEU A 604 32.34 -3.04 -0.12
C LEU A 604 32.97 -1.75 -0.63
N THR A 605 32.18 -0.68 -0.74
CA THR A 605 32.67 0.64 -1.16
C THR A 605 33.69 1.21 -0.17
N ILE A 606 33.42 1.14 1.14
CA ILE A 606 34.35 1.55 2.20
C ILE A 606 35.62 0.68 2.17
N PHE A 607 35.48 -0.64 2.00
CA PHE A 607 36.61 -1.55 1.87
C PHE A 607 37.50 -1.19 0.67
N LEU A 608 36.91 -0.91 -0.48
CA LEU A 608 37.63 -0.51 -1.69
C LEU A 608 38.23 0.90 -1.56
N PHE A 609 37.60 1.83 -0.83
CA PHE A 609 38.25 3.09 -0.46
C PHE A 609 39.51 2.85 0.36
N GLY A 610 39.45 1.96 1.35
CA GLY A 610 40.62 1.55 2.14
C GLY A 610 41.73 0.95 1.27
N LEU A 611 41.40 0.05 0.34
CA LEU A 611 42.37 -0.49 -0.63
C LEU A 611 42.90 0.58 -1.59
N GLY A 612 42.06 1.53 -2.00
CA GLY A 612 42.42 2.62 -2.90
C GLY A 612 43.47 3.58 -2.32
N ILE A 613 43.63 3.65 -0.99
CA ILE A 613 44.74 4.37 -0.37
C ILE A 613 46.09 3.81 -0.87
N PHE A 614 46.18 2.48 -0.96
CA PHE A 614 47.41 1.73 -1.29
C PHE A 614 47.55 1.41 -2.78
N LEU A 615 46.42 1.26 -3.48
CA LEU A 615 46.37 0.96 -4.91
C LEU A 615 45.68 2.12 -5.63
N PRO A 616 46.42 3.16 -6.07
CA PRO A 616 45.85 4.35 -6.69
C PRO A 616 44.96 4.05 -7.90
N THR A 617 45.28 3.00 -8.67
CA THR A 617 44.50 2.50 -9.80
C THR A 617 43.09 2.04 -9.41
N LEU A 618 42.88 1.59 -8.16
CA LEU A 618 41.57 1.17 -7.67
C LEU A 618 40.71 2.31 -7.13
N ARG A 619 41.25 3.53 -6.96
CA ARG A 619 40.51 4.67 -6.36
C ARG A 619 39.25 5.03 -7.13
N ILE A 620 39.24 4.87 -8.46
CA ILE A 620 38.08 5.21 -9.28
C ILE A 620 36.86 4.33 -8.99
N VAL A 621 37.08 3.07 -8.61
CA VAL A 621 36.01 2.08 -8.38
C VAL A 621 35.06 2.52 -7.26
N PRO A 622 35.51 2.81 -6.03
CA PRO A 622 34.60 3.23 -4.96
C PRO A 622 33.94 4.60 -5.22
N TYR A 623 34.57 5.51 -5.98
CA TYR A 623 33.91 6.75 -6.43
C TYR A 623 32.73 6.45 -7.37
N LEU A 624 32.91 5.54 -8.34
CA LEU A 624 31.83 5.11 -9.22
C LEU A 624 30.72 4.39 -8.45
N MET A 625 31.08 3.58 -7.45
CA MET A 625 30.11 2.89 -6.60
C MET A 625 29.25 3.86 -5.79
N LEU A 626 29.88 4.87 -5.16
CA LEU A 626 29.17 5.92 -4.44
C LEU A 626 28.32 6.78 -5.37
N GLY A 627 28.84 7.08 -6.58
CA GLY A 627 28.10 7.77 -7.63
C GLY A 627 26.81 7.04 -8.02
N GLY A 628 26.86 5.70 -8.14
CA GLY A 628 25.68 4.88 -8.37
C GLY A 628 24.61 5.05 -7.29
N THR A 629 24.99 5.03 -6.02
CA THR A 629 24.06 5.24 -4.90
C THR A 629 23.50 6.66 -4.89
N PHE A 630 24.33 7.66 -5.21
CA PHE A 630 23.88 9.05 -5.30
C PHE A 630 22.88 9.26 -6.44
N CYS A 631 23.08 8.60 -7.59
CA CYS A 631 22.10 8.61 -8.68
C CYS A 631 20.74 8.05 -8.24
N VAL A 632 20.73 7.00 -7.40
CA VAL A 632 19.47 6.46 -6.85
C VAL A 632 18.79 7.50 -5.97
N ALA A 633 19.50 8.12 -5.02
CA ALA A 633 18.95 9.15 -4.14
C ALA A 633 18.46 10.39 -4.94
N LEU A 634 19.23 10.83 -5.94
CA LEU A 634 18.88 11.93 -6.83
C LEU A 634 17.58 11.64 -7.60
N SER A 635 17.34 10.39 -8.00
CA SER A 635 16.09 10.03 -8.67
C SER A 635 14.85 10.27 -7.79
N TYR A 636 14.97 9.99 -6.48
CA TYR A 636 13.90 10.25 -5.52
C TYR A 636 13.70 11.76 -5.35
N MET A 637 14.79 12.54 -5.28
CA MET A 637 14.72 14.01 -5.23
C MET A 637 13.89 14.61 -6.38
N VAL A 638 14.08 14.12 -7.61
CA VAL A 638 13.38 14.65 -8.79
C VAL A 638 11.91 14.24 -8.79
N ARG A 639 11.59 13.04 -8.30
CA ARG A 639 10.25 12.43 -8.40
C ARG A 639 9.39 12.54 -7.14
N ALA A 640 9.96 12.97 -6.02
CA ALA A 640 9.24 13.13 -4.77
C ALA A 640 8.07 14.12 -4.93
N GLN A 641 6.91 13.72 -4.42
CA GLN A 641 5.72 14.56 -4.36
C GLN A 641 5.75 15.34 -3.05
N ILE A 642 6.22 16.58 -3.12
CA ILE A 642 6.19 17.52 -2.00
C ILE A 642 5.02 18.47 -2.24
N GLU A 643 4.30 18.83 -1.17
CA GLU A 643 3.23 19.82 -1.26
C GLU A 643 3.73 21.11 -1.91
N PRO A 644 3.01 21.70 -2.89
CA PRO A 644 3.48 22.84 -3.67
C PRO A 644 3.94 24.04 -2.83
N LYS A 645 3.33 24.25 -1.67
CA LYS A 645 3.70 25.31 -0.71
C LYS A 645 5.12 25.15 -0.15
N PHE A 646 5.62 23.92 -0.07
CA PHE A 646 6.91 23.57 0.55
C PHE A 646 7.94 23.01 -0.45
N ASP A 647 7.57 22.88 -1.73
CA ASP A 647 8.45 22.35 -2.78
C ASP A 647 9.55 23.36 -3.15
N THR A 648 10.64 23.31 -2.40
CA THR A 648 11.84 24.13 -2.59
C THR A 648 13.06 23.25 -2.86
N VAL A 649 14.13 23.84 -3.40
CA VAL A 649 15.40 23.12 -3.61
C VAL A 649 15.93 22.52 -2.29
N HIS A 650 15.82 23.26 -1.18
CA HIS A 650 16.21 22.77 0.14
C HIS A 650 15.37 21.57 0.60
N ALA A 651 14.04 21.62 0.40
CA ALA A 651 13.15 20.52 0.73
C ALA A 651 13.48 19.26 -0.10
N ARG A 652 13.75 19.43 -1.39
CA ARG A 652 14.17 18.33 -2.28
C ARG A 652 15.51 17.73 -1.85
N LEU A 653 16.50 18.55 -1.50
CA LEU A 653 17.78 18.07 -0.97
C LEU A 653 17.61 17.27 0.33
N LEU A 654 16.69 17.68 1.21
CA LEU A 654 16.37 16.90 2.40
C LEU A 654 15.76 15.53 2.05
N VAL A 655 14.84 15.46 1.08
CA VAL A 655 14.29 14.18 0.61
C VAL A 655 15.38 13.28 0.02
N MET A 656 16.33 13.87 -0.73
CA MET A 656 17.51 13.13 -1.22
C MET A 656 18.32 12.54 -0.07
N LEU A 657 18.60 13.33 0.96
CA LEU A 657 19.34 12.89 2.14
C LEU A 657 18.58 11.80 2.91
N LEU A 658 17.26 11.92 3.05
CA LEU A 658 16.42 10.89 3.66
C LEU A 658 16.41 9.60 2.84
N ALA A 659 16.30 9.69 1.51
CA ALA A 659 16.36 8.55 0.62
C ALA A 659 17.74 7.85 0.63
N PHE A 660 18.81 8.59 0.92
CA PHE A 660 20.14 8.04 1.12
C PHE A 660 20.33 7.40 2.52
N ALA A 661 19.83 8.06 3.57
CA ALA A 661 20.00 7.61 4.96
C ALA A 661 19.08 6.44 5.31
N GLN A 662 17.88 6.39 4.75
CA GLN A 662 16.87 5.38 5.08
C GLN A 662 17.36 3.93 4.89
N PRO A 663 17.94 3.53 3.74
CA PRO A 663 18.41 2.16 3.53
C PRO A 663 19.54 1.78 4.49
N LEU A 664 20.39 2.75 4.85
CA LEU A 664 21.50 2.56 5.78
C LEU A 664 21.00 2.33 7.21
N VAL A 665 20.08 3.16 7.71
CA VAL A 665 19.54 3.00 9.07
C VAL A 665 18.72 1.72 9.19
N ARG A 666 17.81 1.47 8.24
CA ARG A 666 17.00 0.25 8.21
C ARG A 666 17.88 -0.99 8.07
N GLY A 667 18.83 -0.96 7.14
CA GLY A 667 19.77 -2.04 6.97
C GLY A 667 20.60 -2.28 8.23
N TRP A 668 21.08 -1.22 8.89
CA TRP A 668 21.95 -1.35 10.06
C TRP A 668 21.21 -2.05 11.18
N SER A 669 20.01 -1.55 11.50
CA SER A 669 19.13 -2.20 12.46
C SER A 669 18.83 -3.64 12.10
N ARG A 670 18.55 -3.92 10.81
CA ARG A 670 18.37 -5.27 10.30
C ARG A 670 19.59 -6.16 10.55
N TYR A 671 20.82 -5.74 10.22
CA TYR A 671 22.01 -6.58 10.46
C TYR A 671 22.27 -6.81 11.94
N PHE A 672 22.16 -5.78 12.78
CA PHE A 672 22.45 -5.90 14.21
C PHE A 672 21.39 -6.71 14.94
N THR A 673 20.11 -6.52 14.59
CA THR A 673 19.01 -7.38 15.05
C THR A 673 19.23 -8.80 14.57
N TRP A 674 19.56 -8.99 13.29
CA TRP A 674 19.85 -10.31 12.73
C TRP A 674 21.00 -11.00 13.47
N LEU A 675 22.03 -10.27 13.88
CA LEU A 675 23.13 -10.81 14.68
C LEU A 675 22.75 -11.16 16.12
N HIS A 676 21.76 -10.48 16.67
CA HIS A 676 21.22 -10.75 18.00
C HIS A 676 20.31 -11.98 17.97
N PHE A 677 19.37 -12.04 17.04
CA PHE A 677 18.34 -13.09 16.93
C PHE A 677 18.79 -14.37 16.19
N LYS A 678 19.91 -14.35 15.45
CA LYS A 678 20.58 -15.58 14.94
C LYS A 678 21.14 -16.48 16.05
N ARG A 679 21.09 -16.07 17.31
CA ARG A 679 21.74 -16.80 18.39
C ARG A 679 20.71 -17.70 19.05
N THR A 680 20.97 -19.00 19.01
CA THR A 680 20.29 -19.90 19.94
C THR A 680 20.79 -19.58 21.36
N PRO A 681 19.92 -19.49 22.39
CA PRO A 681 20.33 -19.20 23.76
C PRO A 681 21.46 -20.14 24.20
N ARG A 682 22.47 -19.60 24.91
CA ARG A 682 23.64 -20.41 25.32
C ARG A 682 23.25 -21.62 26.18
N SER A 683 22.17 -21.49 26.96
CA SER A 683 21.58 -22.57 27.76
C SER A 683 21.17 -23.78 26.91
N VAL A 684 20.58 -23.54 25.74
CA VAL A 684 20.11 -24.59 24.81
C VAL A 684 21.28 -25.31 24.15
N ILE A 685 22.36 -24.59 23.84
CA ILE A 685 23.59 -25.17 23.30
C ILE A 685 24.35 -25.98 24.37
N GLN A 686 24.20 -25.62 25.66
CA GLN A 686 24.87 -26.28 26.79
C GLN A 686 24.07 -27.43 27.40
N ALA A 687 22.75 -27.47 27.18
CA ALA A 687 21.91 -28.58 27.58
C ALA A 687 22.31 -29.83 26.80
N HIS A 688 22.76 -30.87 27.49
CA HIS A 688 23.00 -32.18 26.90
C HIS A 688 21.87 -33.09 27.36
N GLU A 689 21.23 -33.76 26.42
CA GLU A 689 20.22 -34.76 26.74
C GLU A 689 20.88 -36.10 26.99
N HIS A 690 20.46 -36.79 28.05
CA HIS A 690 20.89 -38.15 28.33
C HIS A 690 20.22 -39.12 27.37
N LEU A 691 20.82 -39.32 26.20
CA LEU A 691 20.48 -40.42 25.31
C LEU A 691 20.85 -41.76 25.96
N PRO A 692 20.05 -42.84 25.78
CA PRO A 692 20.36 -44.15 26.32
C PRO A 692 21.75 -44.61 25.85
N ASN A 693 22.58 -45.06 26.80
CA ASN A 693 24.01 -45.38 26.62
C ASN A 693 24.33 -46.08 25.30
N GLY A 694 24.97 -45.34 24.39
CA GLY A 694 25.68 -45.87 23.22
C GLY A 694 27.16 -45.62 23.41
N ASN A 695 27.92 -46.68 23.71
CA ASN A 695 29.36 -46.66 23.94
C ASN A 695 30.12 -45.79 22.93
N GLY A 696 31.03 -44.97 23.46
CA GLY A 696 31.86 -44.03 22.72
C GLY A 696 32.58 -44.69 21.55
N VAL A 697 32.14 -44.35 20.34
CA VAL A 697 32.90 -44.58 19.11
C VAL A 697 32.79 -43.30 18.29
N PHE A 698 33.93 -42.82 17.77
CA PHE A 698 34.05 -41.67 16.88
C PHE A 698 33.13 -41.82 15.65
N SER A 699 31.86 -41.42 15.78
CA SER A 699 30.94 -41.31 14.65
C SER A 699 31.17 -39.97 13.95
N THR A 700 31.14 -39.97 12.61
CA THR A 700 31.33 -38.74 11.84
C THR A 700 30.17 -37.78 12.14
N LEU A 701 30.43 -36.67 12.84
CA LEU A 701 29.44 -35.61 13.13
C LEU A 701 28.71 -35.09 11.88
N SER A 702 29.31 -35.27 10.70
CA SER A 702 28.76 -34.82 9.42
C SER A 702 27.71 -35.74 8.81
N ARG A 703 27.53 -36.99 9.28
CA ARG A 703 26.57 -37.94 8.70
C ARG A 703 25.91 -38.81 9.76
N ARG A 704 24.59 -38.94 9.67
CA ARG A 704 23.75 -39.84 10.46
C ARG A 704 22.89 -40.71 9.54
N ILE A 705 22.58 -41.91 9.99
CA ILE A 705 21.84 -42.92 9.22
C ILE A 705 20.83 -43.56 10.16
N PHE A 706 19.59 -43.65 9.71
CA PHE A 706 18.44 -44.12 10.48
C PHE A 706 17.64 -45.13 9.65
N TRP A 707 17.17 -46.18 10.31
CA TRP A 707 16.38 -47.27 9.72
C TRP A 707 14.98 -47.32 10.32
N SER A 708 13.99 -47.63 9.48
CA SER A 708 12.60 -47.83 9.87
C SER A 708 12.04 -49.10 9.24
N GLU A 709 11.49 -49.98 10.07
CA GLU A 709 10.71 -51.14 9.63
C GLU A 709 9.22 -50.79 9.41
N GLN A 710 8.78 -49.61 9.88
CA GLN A 710 7.37 -49.18 9.91
C GLN A 710 7.02 -48.11 8.85
N GLY A 711 7.91 -47.84 7.88
CA GLY A 711 7.66 -46.89 6.79
C GLY A 711 7.76 -45.42 7.19
N ARG A 712 8.29 -45.14 8.38
CA ARG A 712 8.51 -43.76 8.83
C ARG A 712 9.72 -43.17 8.09
N ASP A 713 9.44 -42.22 7.20
CA ASP A 713 10.42 -41.61 6.30
C ASP A 713 10.98 -40.28 6.86
N ARG A 714 11.65 -39.50 5.99
CA ARG A 714 12.18 -38.18 6.34
C ARG A 714 11.12 -37.20 6.84
N HIS A 715 9.85 -37.32 6.47
CA HIS A 715 8.83 -36.36 6.89
C HIS A 715 8.53 -36.50 8.39
N TYR A 716 8.48 -37.74 8.89
CA TYR A 716 8.35 -38.00 10.33
C TYR A 716 9.58 -37.49 11.11
N LEU A 717 10.78 -37.71 10.58
CA LEU A 717 12.01 -37.19 11.18
C LEU A 717 12.02 -35.66 11.24
N LEU A 718 11.69 -34.99 10.14
CA LEU A 718 11.65 -33.54 10.05
C LEU A 718 10.55 -32.96 10.94
N GLY A 719 9.37 -33.57 10.99
CA GLY A 719 8.28 -33.16 11.89
C GLY A 719 8.65 -33.23 13.36
N ALA A 720 9.26 -34.34 13.81
CA ALA A 720 9.76 -34.48 15.18
C ALA A 720 10.92 -33.52 15.47
N LEU A 721 11.76 -33.25 14.46
CA LEU A 721 12.85 -32.30 14.58
C LEU A 721 12.33 -30.87 14.74
N PHE A 722 11.33 -30.44 13.99
CA PHE A 722 10.72 -29.12 14.15
C PHE A 722 10.11 -28.94 15.53
N GLN A 723 9.33 -29.91 16.01
CA GLN A 723 8.78 -29.88 17.37
C GLN A 723 9.87 -29.73 18.44
N LEU A 724 10.96 -30.50 18.32
CA LEU A 724 12.10 -30.40 19.24
C LEU A 724 12.83 -29.07 19.17
N LEU A 725 13.04 -28.56 17.95
CA LEU A 725 13.65 -27.26 17.75
C LEU A 725 12.79 -26.15 18.37
N ASP A 726 11.47 -26.24 18.26
CA ASP A 726 10.53 -25.28 18.84
C ASP A 726 10.47 -25.40 20.39
N GLU A 727 10.40 -26.63 20.93
CA GLU A 727 10.39 -26.90 22.38
C GLU A 727 11.66 -26.39 23.08
N GLU A 728 12.83 -26.65 22.48
CA GLU A 728 14.11 -26.18 23.00
C GLU A 728 14.40 -24.70 22.64
N GLY A 729 13.57 -24.06 21.81
CA GLY A 729 13.75 -22.66 21.42
C GLY A 729 14.94 -22.40 20.49
N TRP A 730 15.28 -23.35 19.63
CA TRP A 730 16.27 -23.17 18.56
C TRP A 730 15.76 -22.19 17.52
N ARG A 731 16.68 -21.36 17.00
CA ARG A 731 16.40 -20.51 15.84
C ARG A 731 16.88 -21.22 14.58
N TYR A 732 15.96 -21.50 13.66
CA TYR A 732 16.26 -22.20 12.42
C TYR A 732 15.53 -21.57 11.22
N SER A 733 15.84 -22.07 10.04
CA SER A 733 15.32 -21.65 8.75
C SER A 733 15.04 -22.90 7.91
N THR A 734 13.90 -22.95 7.23
CA THR A 734 13.48 -24.10 6.40
C THR A 734 13.73 -23.81 4.93
N ASP A 735 13.88 -24.87 4.14
CA ASP A 735 14.01 -24.75 2.69
C ASP A 735 12.77 -24.09 2.04
N THR A 736 13.04 -23.34 0.99
CA THR A 736 12.07 -22.64 0.14
C THR A 736 11.89 -23.34 -1.22
N GLY A 737 12.54 -24.49 -1.43
CA GLY A 737 12.57 -25.24 -2.69
C GLY A 737 13.70 -24.84 -3.64
N TRP A 738 14.52 -23.86 -3.25
CA TRP A 738 15.64 -23.34 -4.05
C TRP A 738 17.00 -23.53 -3.38
N ASN A 739 17.05 -24.10 -2.18
CA ASN A 739 18.29 -24.33 -1.47
C ASN A 739 18.72 -25.80 -1.59
N GLU A 740 20.03 -26.04 -1.50
CA GLU A 740 20.59 -27.40 -1.46
C GLU A 740 20.51 -28.05 -0.07
N TRP A 741 19.73 -27.50 0.85
CA TRP A 741 19.62 -27.94 2.25
C TRP A 741 18.16 -27.83 2.70
N ASP A 742 17.73 -28.73 3.58
CA ASP A 742 16.35 -28.80 4.09
C ASP A 742 16.13 -27.84 5.26
N ILE A 743 17.10 -27.75 6.18
CA ILE A 743 17.03 -26.90 7.38
C ILE A 743 18.39 -26.23 7.61
N GLN A 744 18.40 -24.94 7.94
CA GLN A 744 19.57 -24.22 8.46
C GLN A 744 19.33 -23.84 9.92
N ILE A 745 20.09 -24.42 10.84
CA ILE A 745 20.02 -24.14 12.28
C ILE A 745 21.08 -23.10 12.64
N TYR A 746 20.67 -22.01 13.29
CA TYR A 746 21.56 -20.93 13.71
C TYR A 746 22.05 -21.16 15.12
N GLY A 747 23.35 -21.42 15.26
CA GLY A 747 23.94 -21.73 16.57
C GLY A 747 24.44 -20.51 17.30
N ASN A 748 25.58 -20.00 16.84
CA ASN A 748 26.27 -18.89 17.50
C ASN A 748 26.60 -17.78 16.51
N PHE A 749 27.26 -16.72 17.00
CA PHE A 749 27.66 -15.57 16.21
C PHE A 749 28.53 -15.92 14.98
N TRP A 750 29.21 -17.07 15.02
CA TRP A 750 30.22 -17.44 14.04
C TRP A 750 29.73 -18.47 13.02
N TRP A 751 28.87 -19.39 13.46
CA TRP A 751 28.52 -20.60 12.72
C TRP A 751 27.02 -20.90 12.74
N SER A 752 26.56 -21.42 11.60
CA SER A 752 25.28 -22.11 11.45
C SER A 752 25.54 -23.52 10.92
N VAL A 753 24.59 -24.44 11.12
CA VAL A 753 24.66 -25.81 10.60
C VAL A 753 23.52 -26.01 9.63
N THR A 754 23.82 -26.45 8.40
CA THR A 754 22.81 -26.87 7.44
C THR A 754 22.64 -28.39 7.47
N LEU A 755 21.41 -28.81 7.28
CA LEU A 755 20.96 -30.19 7.35
C LEU A 755 20.35 -30.59 6.01
N HIS A 756 20.75 -31.74 5.49
CA HIS A 756 20.24 -32.29 4.24
C HIS A 756 19.89 -33.77 4.43
N THR A 757 18.70 -34.18 4.00
CA THR A 757 18.10 -35.48 4.26
C THR A 757 17.71 -36.19 2.98
N VAL A 758 17.79 -37.51 2.99
CA VAL A 758 17.31 -38.37 1.90
C VAL A 758 16.74 -39.64 2.50
N THR A 759 15.64 -40.14 1.94
CA THR A 759 15.07 -41.45 2.31
C THR A 759 15.19 -42.40 1.12
N GLU A 760 15.78 -43.57 1.36
CA GLU A 760 15.79 -44.69 0.43
C GLU A 760 14.70 -45.69 0.83
N TYR A 761 13.88 -46.11 -0.12
CA TYR A 761 12.81 -47.08 0.10
C TYR A 761 13.29 -48.49 -0.28
N HIS A 762 13.15 -49.45 0.64
CA HIS A 762 13.65 -50.82 0.51
C HIS A 762 12.55 -51.88 0.37
N GLY A 763 11.30 -51.47 0.07
CA GLY A 763 10.15 -52.37 -0.06
C GLY A 763 9.56 -52.82 1.29
N ALA A 764 8.33 -53.35 1.27
CA ALA A 764 7.58 -53.81 2.46
C ALA A 764 7.49 -52.77 3.60
N GLY A 765 7.39 -51.48 3.26
CA GLY A 765 7.38 -50.39 4.24
C GLY A 765 8.74 -50.12 4.90
N LYS A 766 9.84 -50.71 4.45
CA LYS A 766 11.17 -50.44 5.03
C LYS A 766 11.81 -49.23 4.38
N CYS A 767 12.37 -48.33 5.17
CA CYS A 767 13.09 -47.17 4.65
C CYS A 767 14.33 -46.79 5.47
N LEU A 768 15.30 -46.23 4.75
CA LEU A 768 16.60 -45.82 5.28
C LEU A 768 16.76 -44.31 5.06
N THR A 769 16.71 -43.54 6.14
CA THR A 769 16.87 -42.08 6.10
C THR A 769 18.30 -41.69 6.46
N ARG A 770 18.95 -40.89 5.62
CA ARG A 770 20.29 -40.36 5.87
C ARG A 770 20.23 -38.86 6.06
N VAL A 771 20.98 -38.37 7.04
CA VAL A 771 21.10 -36.94 7.34
C VAL A 771 22.56 -36.51 7.23
N ARG A 772 22.82 -35.40 6.54
CA ARG A 772 24.13 -34.78 6.40
C ARG A 772 24.13 -33.40 7.06
N LEU A 773 25.14 -33.16 7.90
CA LEU A 773 25.36 -31.88 8.60
C LEU A 773 26.59 -31.16 8.03
N ARG A 774 26.42 -29.91 7.60
CA ARG A 774 27.50 -29.05 7.09
C ARG A 774 27.58 -27.76 7.90
N ASP A 775 28.81 -27.34 8.22
CA ASP A 775 29.03 -26.07 8.91
C ASP A 775 29.03 -24.95 7.87
N ARG A 776 28.35 -23.85 8.17
CA ARG A 776 28.25 -22.68 7.29
C ARG A 776 28.64 -21.44 8.06
N LEU A 777 29.63 -20.72 7.53
CA LEU A 777 30.06 -19.43 8.04
C LEU A 777 28.91 -18.42 7.94
N VAL A 778 28.65 -17.72 9.03
CA VAL A 778 27.75 -16.57 9.03
C VAL A 778 28.47 -15.38 8.38
N THR A 779 27.73 -14.51 7.70
CA THR A 779 28.27 -13.33 6.99
C THR A 779 29.24 -12.51 7.84
N THR A 780 28.98 -12.37 9.14
CA THR A 780 29.83 -11.63 10.05
C THR A 780 31.20 -12.27 10.24
N THR A 781 31.28 -13.60 10.33
CA THR A 781 32.55 -14.33 10.35
C THR A 781 33.36 -14.07 9.09
N VAL A 782 32.69 -14.02 7.93
CA VAL A 782 33.33 -13.69 6.65
C VAL A 782 33.87 -12.26 6.68
N ILE A 783 33.05 -11.28 7.08
CA ILE A 783 33.47 -9.87 7.17
C ILE A 783 34.66 -9.70 8.12
N PHE A 784 34.60 -10.27 9.33
CA PHE A 784 35.69 -10.18 10.30
C PHE A 784 36.97 -10.85 9.79
N ASN A 785 36.87 -12.02 9.14
CA ASN A 785 38.04 -12.66 8.53
C ASN A 785 38.59 -11.84 7.37
N LEU A 786 37.74 -11.24 6.53
CA LEU A 786 38.19 -10.36 5.43
C LEU A 786 38.92 -9.12 5.96
N ILE A 787 38.37 -8.46 7.00
CA ILE A 787 39.02 -7.30 7.63
C ILE A 787 40.35 -7.71 8.29
N ALA A 788 40.35 -8.80 9.07
CA ALA A 788 41.55 -9.28 9.74
C ALA A 788 42.63 -9.70 8.74
N LEU A 789 42.24 -10.41 7.66
CA LEU A 789 43.16 -10.81 6.59
C LEU A 789 43.67 -9.59 5.81
N ALA A 790 42.83 -8.59 5.53
CA ALA A 790 43.25 -7.36 4.86
C ALA A 790 44.26 -6.58 5.71
N LEU A 791 44.02 -6.46 7.03
CA LEU A 791 44.97 -5.85 7.97
C LEU A 791 46.27 -6.65 8.07
N LEU A 792 46.18 -7.98 8.08
CA LEU A 792 47.34 -8.86 8.08
C LEU A 792 48.17 -8.68 6.80
N VAL A 793 47.54 -8.76 5.64
CA VAL A 793 48.19 -8.56 4.34
C VAL A 793 48.81 -7.16 4.24
N TYR A 794 48.09 -6.12 4.67
CA TYR A 794 48.61 -4.75 4.73
C TYR A 794 49.90 -4.65 5.56
N ARG A 795 49.90 -5.26 6.74
CA ARG A 795 51.07 -5.24 7.63
C ARG A 795 52.23 -6.02 7.05
N GLN A 796 51.99 -7.17 6.42
CA GLN A 796 53.04 -7.97 5.77
C GLN A 796 53.61 -7.28 4.52
N LEU A 797 52.81 -6.53 3.77
CA LEU A 797 53.29 -5.81 2.58
C LEU A 797 54.12 -4.56 2.91
N ASN A 798 53.96 -3.98 4.09
CA ASN A 798 54.70 -2.78 4.52
C ASN A 798 55.94 -3.07 5.37
N ILE A 799 56.24 -4.34 5.61
CA ILE A 799 57.39 -4.77 6.40
C ILE A 799 58.26 -5.66 5.52
N SER A 800 59.58 -5.46 5.55
CA SER A 800 60.54 -6.22 4.73
C SER A 800 60.76 -7.67 5.20
N HIS A 801 60.12 -8.08 6.29
CA HIS A 801 60.21 -9.40 6.91
C HIS A 801 58.83 -9.92 7.31
N LEU A 802 58.69 -11.24 7.39
CA LEU A 802 57.48 -11.91 7.87
C LEU A 802 57.23 -11.59 9.35
N ASP A 803 56.20 -10.80 9.63
CA ASP A 803 55.84 -10.42 10.98
C ASP A 803 54.94 -11.50 11.64
N LEU A 804 55.56 -12.42 12.36
CA LEU A 804 54.86 -13.51 13.05
C LEU A 804 53.90 -13.00 14.15
N TRP A 805 54.13 -11.81 14.71
CA TRP A 805 53.30 -11.25 15.78
C TRP A 805 51.90 -10.86 15.32
N SER A 806 51.71 -10.57 14.02
CA SER A 806 50.38 -10.36 13.44
C SER A 806 49.70 -11.67 13.00
N ILE A 807 50.49 -12.70 12.67
CA ILE A 807 49.99 -14.01 12.20
C ILE A 807 49.47 -14.88 13.37
N ILE A 808 50.19 -14.92 14.50
CA ILE A 808 49.84 -15.77 15.65
C ILE A 808 48.43 -15.46 16.21
N PRO A 809 48.03 -14.20 16.46
CA PRO A 809 46.68 -13.88 16.93
C PRO A 809 45.58 -14.29 15.96
N TYR A 810 45.80 -14.14 14.65
CA TYR A 810 44.85 -14.60 13.63
C TYR A 810 44.73 -16.13 13.62
N GLY A 811 45.84 -16.85 13.75
CA GLY A 811 45.83 -18.32 13.89
C GLY A 811 45.05 -18.80 15.12
N LEU A 812 45.23 -18.15 16.28
CA LEU A 812 44.46 -18.43 17.50
C LEU A 812 42.96 -18.12 17.31
N PHE A 813 42.63 -17.05 16.60
CA PHE A 813 41.24 -16.72 16.25
C PHE A 813 40.60 -17.78 15.34
N VAL A 814 41.30 -18.26 14.32
CA VAL A 814 40.81 -19.35 13.44
C VAL A 814 40.60 -20.65 14.23
N LEU A 815 41.52 -21.00 15.13
CA LEU A 815 41.38 -22.16 16.01
C LEU A 815 40.15 -22.03 16.92
N PHE A 816 39.95 -20.85 17.51
CA PHE A 816 38.75 -20.54 18.29
C PHE A 816 37.47 -20.72 17.47
N LEU A 817 37.42 -20.24 16.21
CA LEU A 817 36.27 -20.45 15.33
C LEU A 817 36.03 -21.95 15.08
N ALA A 818 37.06 -22.73 14.79
CA ALA A 818 36.94 -24.16 14.51
C ALA A 818 36.38 -24.95 15.70
N THR A 819 36.83 -24.65 16.93
CA THR A 819 36.32 -25.31 18.14
C THR A 819 34.83 -25.03 18.37
N ARG A 820 34.39 -23.78 18.12
CA ARG A 820 32.98 -23.38 18.22
C ARG A 820 32.10 -24.03 17.15
N ALA A 821 32.61 -24.23 15.94
CA ALA A 821 31.90 -24.96 14.89
C ALA A 821 31.63 -26.41 15.32
N ARG A 822 32.68 -27.09 15.83
CA ARG A 822 32.59 -28.49 16.24
C ARG A 822 31.61 -28.71 17.39
N ALA A 823 31.62 -27.83 18.40
CA ALA A 823 30.69 -27.89 19.52
C ALA A 823 29.23 -27.75 19.06
N LEU A 824 28.94 -26.76 18.22
CA LEU A 824 27.61 -26.56 17.65
C LEU A 824 27.13 -27.78 16.86
N LYS A 825 28.00 -28.30 15.98
CA LYS A 825 27.69 -29.46 15.16
C LYS A 825 27.42 -30.72 15.99
N SER A 826 28.12 -30.88 17.10
CA SER A 826 27.88 -31.97 18.06
C SER A 826 26.46 -31.89 18.62
N ARG A 827 26.06 -30.72 19.12
CA ARG A 827 24.73 -30.53 19.69
C ARG A 827 23.62 -30.72 18.67
N VAL A 828 23.75 -30.16 17.47
CA VAL A 828 22.76 -30.37 16.39
C VAL A 828 22.63 -31.85 16.05
N ALA A 829 23.73 -32.60 16.07
CA ALA A 829 23.67 -34.04 15.80
C ALA A 829 22.91 -34.81 16.90
N GLU A 830 23.01 -34.40 18.17
CA GLU A 830 22.23 -34.99 19.27
C GLU A 830 20.74 -34.73 19.11
N VAL A 831 20.35 -33.49 18.78
CA VAL A 831 18.95 -33.13 18.54
C VAL A 831 18.35 -33.96 17.40
N VAL A 832 19.11 -34.19 16.32
CA VAL A 832 18.70 -35.08 15.22
C VAL A 832 18.54 -36.53 15.68
N ASP A 833 19.44 -37.01 16.55
CA ASP A 833 19.35 -38.36 17.12
C ASP A 833 18.12 -38.50 18.04
N LEU A 834 17.77 -37.47 18.82
CA LEU A 834 16.53 -37.47 19.63
C LEU A 834 15.27 -37.37 18.76
N ALA A 835 15.28 -36.52 17.74
CA ALA A 835 14.17 -36.40 16.79
C ALA A 835 13.89 -37.75 16.11
N ALA A 836 14.95 -38.46 15.72
CA ALA A 836 14.85 -39.81 15.19
C ALA A 836 14.21 -40.78 16.20
N LEU A 837 14.62 -40.72 17.48
CA LEU A 837 14.04 -41.55 18.54
C LEU A 837 12.53 -41.26 18.72
N ARG A 838 12.13 -39.99 18.80
CA ARG A 838 10.71 -39.57 18.89
C ARG A 838 9.91 -40.00 17.66
N ALA A 839 10.53 -39.92 16.48
CA ALA A 839 9.97 -40.41 15.24
C ALA A 839 9.99 -41.95 15.13
N GLY A 840 10.49 -42.70 16.10
CA GLY A 840 10.54 -44.18 16.08
C GLY A 840 11.55 -44.77 15.09
N LEU A 841 12.58 -43.99 14.73
CA LEU A 841 13.65 -44.39 13.82
C LEU A 841 14.85 -44.95 14.60
N GLN A 842 15.44 -46.04 14.11
CA GLN A 842 16.59 -46.68 14.75
C GLN A 842 17.91 -46.20 14.14
N ARG A 843 18.84 -45.74 14.98
CA ARG A 843 20.16 -45.27 14.53
C ARG A 843 21.04 -46.44 14.08
N VAL A 844 21.61 -46.35 12.87
CA VAL A 844 22.54 -47.36 12.32
C VAL A 844 23.98 -46.94 12.59
N LEU A 845 24.70 -47.71 13.40
CA LEU A 845 26.14 -47.50 13.65
C LEU A 845 26.97 -48.39 12.72
N ARG A 846 28.09 -47.86 12.21
CA ARG A 846 28.94 -48.44 11.15
C ARG A 846 29.57 -49.82 11.48
N LYS A 847 29.21 -50.44 12.61
CA LYS A 847 29.73 -51.74 13.08
C LYS A 847 28.71 -52.68 13.75
N SER A 848 27.40 -52.46 13.62
CA SER A 848 26.41 -53.47 14.06
C SER A 848 25.78 -54.14 12.85
N LYS A 849 26.05 -55.45 12.68
CA LYS A 849 25.11 -56.36 12.02
C LYS A 849 23.73 -56.10 12.62
N ILE A 850 22.71 -55.98 11.77
CA ILE A 850 21.31 -55.91 12.15
C ILE A 850 21.02 -57.19 12.95
N ALA A 851 21.04 -57.10 14.28
CA ALA A 851 20.61 -58.16 15.18
C ALA A 851 19.24 -57.77 15.72
N ALA A 852 18.30 -58.73 15.66
CA ALA A 852 16.91 -58.57 16.02
C ALA A 852 16.73 -57.92 17.40
N SER A 853 15.83 -56.93 17.45
CA SER A 853 15.52 -56.10 18.62
C SER A 853 14.72 -56.85 19.69
N ALA A 854 15.07 -56.64 20.97
CA ALA A 854 14.16 -56.77 22.10
C ALA A 854 13.22 -55.53 22.17
N PRO A 855 12.00 -55.64 22.72
CA PRO A 855 11.00 -54.58 22.65
C PRO A 855 11.31 -53.44 23.63
N ALA A 856 11.18 -52.19 23.17
CA ALA A 856 11.23 -50.98 24.00
C ALA A 856 9.84 -50.67 24.61
N PRO A 857 9.77 -50.03 25.80
CA PRO A 857 8.52 -49.81 26.51
C PRO A 857 7.61 -48.81 25.78
N HIS A 858 6.32 -49.12 25.72
CA HIS A 858 5.28 -48.26 25.17
C HIS A 858 5.08 -46.99 26.01
N VAL A 859 5.50 -45.84 25.47
CA VAL A 859 4.95 -44.54 25.90
C VAL A 859 3.84 -44.18 24.92
N ARG A 860 2.59 -44.17 25.39
CA ARG A 860 1.44 -43.65 24.63
C ARG A 860 1.45 -42.13 24.72
N LEU A 861 1.73 -41.47 23.60
CA LEU A 861 1.37 -40.06 23.38
C LEU A 861 0.54 -39.99 22.11
N ALA A 862 -0.59 -39.28 22.19
CA ALA A 862 -1.49 -39.04 21.07
C ALA A 862 -0.78 -38.10 20.08
N VAL A 863 -0.24 -38.68 19.01
CA VAL A 863 0.26 -37.92 17.87
C VAL A 863 -0.96 -37.53 17.04
N ASN A 864 -1.41 -36.28 17.13
CA ASN A 864 -2.21 -35.67 16.07
C ASN A 864 -1.28 -35.44 14.87
N ALA A 865 -1.02 -36.51 14.13
CA ALA A 865 -0.39 -36.44 12.82
C ALA A 865 -1.47 -35.94 11.85
N ILE A 866 -1.39 -34.68 11.46
CA ILE A 866 -2.04 -34.23 10.24
C ILE A 866 -1.31 -34.95 9.11
N ASP A 867 -2.04 -35.82 8.41
CA ASP A 867 -1.58 -36.60 7.27
C ASP A 867 -1.08 -35.65 6.14
N PRO A 868 0.23 -35.62 5.82
CA PRO A 868 0.75 -34.80 4.74
C PRO A 868 0.47 -35.41 3.35
N ALA A 869 -0.20 -36.57 3.26
CA ALA A 869 -0.54 -37.25 2.01
C ALA A 869 -2.01 -37.11 1.57
N SER A 870 -2.77 -36.19 2.17
CA SER A 870 -4.08 -35.77 1.62
C SER A 870 -3.89 -34.84 0.42
N PRO A 871 -4.28 -35.21 -0.81
CA PRO A 871 -4.32 -34.31 -1.94
C PRO A 871 -5.57 -33.42 -1.80
N ARG A 872 -5.48 -32.42 -0.93
CA ARG A 872 -6.36 -31.24 -0.95
C ARG A 872 -5.51 -29.99 -0.79
N LEU A 873 -4.70 -29.75 -1.82
CA LEU A 873 -4.42 -28.40 -2.28
C LEU A 873 -5.74 -27.85 -2.88
N PRO A 874 -6.18 -26.64 -2.52
CA PRO A 874 -6.58 -25.66 -3.51
C PRO A 874 -5.34 -25.03 -4.19
#